data_AF-A0A395N9Q2-F1
#
_entry.id   AF-A0A395N9Q2-F1
#
_cell.length_a   1.000
_cell.length_b   1.000
_cell.length_c   1.000
_cell.angle_alpha   90.00
_cell.angle_beta   90.00
_cell.angle_gamma   90.00
#
_symmetry.space_group_name_H-M   'P 1'
#
loop_
_entity.id
_entity.type
_entity.pdbx_description
1 polymer ?
#
loop_
_entity_poly.entity_id
_entity_poly.type
_entity_poly.pdbx_seq_one_letter_code
_entity_poly.pdbx_strand_id
1 'polypeptide(L)'
;MTSITNLPPRYEIRSLELKHHDWAKAIVALSNVYNTTVWTASCRQNLTRRTYDTYKSMTYLIQHQIESGHSLGVFDKEYKFKRSESVATGGNIYWNLANETADAKDLLEQMDFPLVSVAMAYDSFDPLNLEKLVDMMAALPGFGPAMTSLNAVDKRNIDSWRATGPGQVLFRAATSTRQDYEGKGLMKALAHYLMRASAAKGFRAIQIECVSDAVIHVWSHPPEPFHTDLVGDINSMDVKAEDKTGAKYYALRPSKQRLSHTDSMPQRNPDKSFSFVNYDGPNLATDAQVRRRIRQQAMRDTAMARRQRGDYGKHNMRQYPMFIEQPGGSNTLLDGFEAKKDWDDSEANETGQRICQPPAFSIPFAFQDPAMPKQFSILLNLMPLTGLRLGVGTLSHYLYEPTQPKDRIVSAQASSQRLLSFIPSRYGHVLLLRHATDCVIAKLQSISLPVEDRSPKGDLKALMHYQKALKALQEALLDAREWAKPETLCAIQLLGIFEALNGNEKEDSWIQHIGGAARLVEARGAHMFKSEFERALFLAHIGPTVMAAFLSNTTCFLEQSQWQAVIREAVSEDSTLSNDKEFALALWGGLIELPRLFKDTTELLLAPCSPLQKDVDNVIERLLAKRKNLMIWLTWVRKKPIVKNGGLREDEYGVLVFSPEFDYRGLGPWCITRLALRGTYAVCRMVKSRLLYAISPTRFQHLEVEAQDIARRVLNLKDEMATYKDSALVWNQFMAQGSWIAKGIVETKDIWAERQEGHEGMLEEWKFVKWNQVIGRKMS
;
A
#
# COMPACT_ATOMS: atom_id res chain seq x y z
N MET A 1 6.19 -5.61 38.82
CA MET A 1 5.07 -4.93 38.14
C MET A 1 4.41 -4.02 39.16
N THR A 2 4.71 -2.72 39.13
CA THR A 2 3.94 -1.68 39.84
C THR A 2 3.29 -0.81 38.75
N SER A 3 1.99 -0.54 38.93
CA SER A 3 1.05 -0.06 37.91
C SER A 3 1.47 1.26 37.25
N ILE A 4 1.80 1.23 35.95
CA ILE A 4 2.26 2.39 35.17
C ILE A 4 1.10 3.35 34.79
N THR A 5 -0.17 2.96 34.97
CA THR A 5 -1.33 3.74 34.50
C THR A 5 -2.13 4.47 35.58
N ASN A 6 -1.90 4.25 36.88
CA ASN A 6 -2.79 4.73 37.96
C ASN A 6 -4.29 4.47 37.70
N LEU A 7 -4.61 3.55 36.79
CA LEU A 7 -5.97 3.22 36.39
C LEU A 7 -6.48 2.14 37.37
N PRO A 8 -7.67 2.32 37.97
CA PRO A 8 -8.22 1.30 38.86
C PRO A 8 -8.39 -0.04 38.13
N PRO A 9 -8.17 -1.20 38.79
CA PRO A 9 -8.20 -2.52 38.14
C PRO A 9 -9.51 -2.87 37.44
N ARG A 10 -10.63 -2.24 37.82
CA ARG A 10 -11.95 -2.38 37.17
C ARG A 10 -11.96 -1.87 35.72
N TYR A 11 -11.09 -0.92 35.41
CA TYR A 11 -11.07 -0.26 34.10
C TYR A 11 -9.92 -0.77 33.22
N GLU A 12 -10.07 -0.60 31.92
CA GLU A 12 -9.07 -0.96 30.92
C GLU A 12 -8.99 0.11 29.83
N ILE A 13 -7.78 0.48 29.41
CA ILE A 13 -7.58 1.39 28.26
C ILE A 13 -7.40 0.54 27.00
N ARG A 14 -8.18 0.83 25.96
CA ARG A 14 -8.11 0.16 24.64
C ARG A 14 -8.10 1.19 23.51
N SER A 15 -7.61 0.78 22.34
CA SER A 15 -7.82 1.54 21.10
C SER A 15 -9.30 1.56 20.74
N LEU A 16 -9.78 2.70 20.25
CA LEU A 16 -11.12 2.80 19.69
C LEU A 16 -11.11 2.27 18.25
N GLU A 17 -12.21 1.62 17.86
CA GLU A 17 -12.47 1.05 16.54
C GLU A 17 -13.79 1.64 16.04
N LEU A 18 -14.08 1.51 14.74
CA LEU A 18 -15.30 2.08 14.15
C LEU A 18 -16.59 1.55 14.78
N LYS A 19 -16.59 0.34 15.35
CA LYS A 19 -17.75 -0.19 16.10
C LYS A 19 -18.09 0.63 17.36
N HIS A 20 -17.13 1.40 17.88
CA HIS A 20 -17.32 2.30 19.03
C HIS A 20 -17.71 3.74 18.60
N HIS A 21 -17.91 3.98 17.30
CA HIS A 21 -18.10 5.33 16.74
C HIS A 21 -19.29 6.05 17.36
N ASP A 22 -20.46 5.40 17.39
CA ASP A 22 -21.65 6.00 17.99
C ASP A 22 -21.50 6.19 19.50
N TRP A 23 -20.82 5.28 20.21
CA TRP A 23 -20.57 5.41 21.65
C TRP A 23 -19.71 6.64 21.95
N ALA A 24 -18.62 6.82 21.20
CA ALA A 24 -17.75 7.98 21.34
C ALA A 24 -18.49 9.29 20.99
N LYS A 25 -19.29 9.31 19.91
CA LYS A 25 -20.12 10.47 19.55
C LYS A 25 -21.08 10.84 20.67
N ALA A 26 -21.78 9.87 21.26
CA ALA A 26 -22.73 10.14 22.34
C ALA A 26 -22.06 10.73 23.58
N ILE A 27 -20.92 10.16 24.01
CA ILE A 27 -20.14 10.68 25.14
C ILE A 27 -19.70 12.13 24.87
N VAL A 28 -19.15 12.39 23.68
CA VAL A 28 -18.62 13.72 23.31
C VAL A 28 -19.75 14.74 23.15
N ALA A 29 -20.87 14.39 22.52
CA ALA A 29 -22.00 15.28 22.32
C ALA A 29 -22.64 15.67 23.65
N LEU A 30 -22.91 14.70 24.53
CA LEU A 30 -23.49 14.95 25.83
C LEU A 30 -22.55 15.81 26.70
N SER A 31 -21.26 15.48 26.72
CA SER A 31 -20.25 16.25 27.47
C SER A 31 -20.14 17.70 26.98
N ASN A 32 -20.14 17.94 25.66
CA ASN A 32 -20.01 19.28 25.10
C ASN A 32 -21.26 20.16 25.25
N VAL A 33 -22.45 19.58 25.36
CA VAL A 33 -23.70 20.33 25.49
C VAL A 33 -24.10 20.54 26.95
N TYR A 34 -23.98 19.49 27.78
CA TYR A 34 -24.43 19.50 29.17
C TYR A 34 -23.32 19.71 30.20
N ASN A 35 -22.10 19.16 30.00
CA ASN A 35 -21.06 19.18 31.03
C ASN A 35 -20.11 20.38 30.90
N THR A 36 -19.75 20.79 29.68
CA THR A 36 -19.03 22.05 29.43
C THR A 36 -19.99 23.09 28.86
N THR A 37 -20.44 24.02 29.70
CA THR A 37 -21.34 25.10 29.27
C THR A 37 -20.63 26.15 28.40
N VAL A 38 -19.37 25.93 28.00
CA VAL A 38 -18.60 26.87 27.17
C VAL A 38 -19.23 27.02 25.79
N TRP A 39 -19.57 25.90 25.13
CA TRP A 39 -20.06 25.92 23.74
C TRP A 39 -21.52 26.36 23.60
N THR A 40 -22.29 26.16 24.67
CA THR A 40 -23.73 26.40 24.73
C THR A 40 -24.09 27.55 25.66
N ALA A 41 -23.10 28.31 26.13
CA ALA A 41 -23.26 29.41 27.09
C ALA A 41 -24.33 30.42 26.67
N SER A 42 -24.29 30.79 25.39
CA SER A 42 -25.16 31.75 24.72
C SER A 42 -26.47 31.13 24.22
N CYS A 43 -26.65 29.81 24.35
CA CYS A 43 -27.76 29.04 23.80
C CYS A 43 -28.25 27.97 24.79
N ARG A 44 -28.84 28.39 25.92
CA ARG A 44 -29.28 27.51 27.02
C ARG A 44 -30.62 26.80 26.81
N GLN A 45 -31.31 27.07 25.71
CA GLN A 45 -32.59 26.44 25.38
C GLN A 45 -32.39 25.21 24.47
N ASN A 46 -33.32 24.25 24.54
CA ASN A 46 -33.38 23.06 23.68
C ASN A 46 -32.08 22.21 23.70
N LEU A 47 -31.51 21.98 24.88
CA LEU A 47 -30.24 21.26 25.05
C LEU A 47 -30.28 19.83 24.50
N THR A 48 -31.40 19.14 24.62
CA THR A 48 -31.58 17.77 24.10
C THR A 48 -31.53 17.73 22.58
N ARG A 49 -32.31 18.59 21.92
CA ARG A 49 -32.25 18.76 20.46
C ARG A 49 -30.84 19.09 20.00
N ARG A 50 -30.17 20.02 20.68
CA ARG A 50 -28.78 20.40 20.37
C ARG A 50 -27.80 19.24 20.55
N THR A 51 -28.01 18.40 21.57
CA THR A 51 -27.22 17.18 21.77
C THR A 51 -27.39 16.22 20.60
N TYR A 52 -28.61 16.05 20.10
CA TYR A 52 -28.87 15.23 18.90
C TYR A 52 -28.27 15.82 17.63
N ASP A 53 -28.37 17.13 17.44
CA ASP A 53 -27.77 17.82 16.29
C ASP A 53 -26.24 17.70 16.33
N THR A 54 -25.64 17.90 17.49
CA THR A 54 -24.20 17.70 17.73
C THR A 54 -23.81 16.25 17.44
N TYR A 55 -24.54 15.27 17.98
CA TYR A 55 -24.32 13.84 17.75
C TYR A 55 -24.35 13.47 16.26
N LYS A 56 -25.35 13.94 15.51
CA LYS A 56 -25.46 13.72 14.06
C LYS A 56 -24.29 14.36 13.31
N SER A 57 -23.99 15.62 13.62
CA SER A 57 -22.96 16.41 12.92
C SER A 57 -21.52 15.96 13.17
N MET A 58 -21.24 15.29 14.31
CA MET A 58 -19.90 14.85 14.68
C MET A 58 -19.45 13.54 14.00
N THR A 59 -20.27 12.98 13.12
CA THR A 59 -19.99 11.72 12.41
C THR A 59 -18.61 11.73 11.75
N TYR A 60 -18.31 12.77 10.95
CA TYR A 60 -17.02 12.88 10.28
C TYR A 60 -15.85 13.04 11.27
N LEU A 61 -15.98 13.94 12.25
CA LEU A 61 -14.91 14.23 13.22
C LEU A 61 -14.49 12.96 13.96
N ILE A 62 -15.43 12.27 14.60
CA ILE A 62 -15.14 11.08 15.39
C ILE A 62 -14.63 9.94 14.51
N GLN A 63 -15.16 9.78 13.30
CA GLN A 63 -14.69 8.75 12.37
C GLN A 63 -13.23 8.99 11.97
N HIS A 64 -12.90 10.21 11.54
CA HIS A 64 -11.52 10.58 11.13
C HIS A 64 -10.52 10.30 12.26
N GLN A 65 -10.88 10.65 13.50
CA GLN A 65 -10.04 10.43 14.68
C GLN A 65 -9.86 8.94 15.01
N ILE A 66 -10.91 8.12 14.87
CA ILE A 66 -10.79 6.67 15.06
C ILE A 66 -9.93 6.04 13.96
N GLU A 67 -10.19 6.39 12.70
CA GLU A 67 -9.47 5.84 11.53
C GLU A 67 -8.00 6.27 11.49
N SER A 68 -7.64 7.36 12.16
CA SER A 68 -6.25 7.76 12.38
C SER A 68 -5.49 6.73 13.24
N GLY A 69 -6.16 5.94 14.08
CA GLY A 69 -5.54 4.84 14.85
C GLY A 69 -4.82 5.28 16.13
N HIS A 70 -5.11 6.50 16.60
CA HIS A 70 -4.54 7.09 17.81
C HIS A 70 -5.56 7.39 18.91
N SER A 71 -6.86 7.20 18.63
CA SER A 71 -7.93 7.41 19.60
C SER A 71 -8.04 6.25 20.60
N LEU A 72 -8.21 6.58 21.87
CA LEU A 72 -8.23 5.63 22.98
C LEU A 72 -9.51 5.79 23.83
N GLY A 73 -9.96 4.68 24.42
CA GLY A 73 -11.11 4.63 25.30
C GLY A 73 -10.81 3.89 26.60
N VAL A 74 -11.48 4.28 27.68
CA VAL A 74 -11.53 3.53 28.94
C VAL A 74 -12.81 2.71 28.97
N PHE A 75 -12.68 1.41 29.18
CA PHE A 75 -13.78 0.46 29.29
C PHE A 75 -13.93 -0.02 30.73
N ASP A 76 -15.17 -0.11 31.21
CA ASP A 76 -15.51 -0.76 32.48
C ASP A 76 -15.65 -2.27 32.28
N LYS A 77 -14.75 -3.05 32.88
CA LYS A 77 -14.76 -4.52 32.75
C LYS A 77 -15.87 -5.18 33.57
N GLU A 78 -16.43 -4.45 34.52
CA GLU A 78 -17.52 -4.90 35.39
C GLU A 78 -18.84 -4.22 35.04
N TYR A 79 -18.95 -3.68 33.82
CA TYR A 79 -20.18 -3.04 33.35
C TYR A 79 -21.34 -4.04 33.35
N LYS A 80 -22.44 -3.66 34.00
CA LYS A 80 -23.69 -4.42 33.99
C LYS A 80 -24.64 -3.78 33.01
N PHE A 81 -24.97 -4.51 31.94
CA PHE A 81 -25.95 -4.06 30.96
C PHE A 81 -27.31 -3.88 31.62
N LYS A 82 -27.99 -2.80 31.27
CA LYS A 82 -29.31 -2.45 31.78
C LYS A 82 -30.41 -3.23 31.06
N ARG A 83 -30.17 -3.58 29.79
CA ARG A 83 -31.13 -4.24 28.90
C ARG A 83 -30.58 -5.57 28.39
N SER A 84 -31.45 -6.57 28.26
CA SER A 84 -31.11 -7.89 27.69
C SER A 84 -30.54 -7.78 26.27
N GLU A 85 -31.06 -6.87 25.47
CA GLU A 85 -30.68 -6.64 24.08
C GLU A 85 -29.26 -6.09 23.97
N SER A 86 -28.80 -5.29 24.95
CA SER A 86 -27.43 -4.80 25.00
C SER A 86 -26.43 -5.89 25.36
N VAL A 87 -26.83 -6.90 26.14
CA VAL A 87 -25.98 -8.08 26.39
C VAL A 87 -25.68 -8.80 25.07
N ALA A 88 -26.69 -8.94 24.20
CA ALA A 88 -26.55 -9.64 22.93
C ALA A 88 -25.60 -8.92 21.94
N THR A 89 -25.54 -7.59 21.99
CA THR A 89 -24.70 -6.78 21.08
C THR A 89 -23.39 -6.31 21.69
N GLY A 90 -23.15 -6.57 22.98
CA GLY A 90 -22.02 -6.03 23.73
C GLY A 90 -22.15 -4.53 24.08
N GLY A 91 -23.36 -3.99 23.96
CA GLY A 91 -23.73 -2.61 24.27
C GLY A 91 -24.45 -1.89 23.13
N ASN A 92 -25.27 -0.90 23.45
CA ASN A 92 -25.98 -0.09 22.45
C ASN A 92 -26.41 1.30 22.97
N ILE A 93 -26.76 2.19 22.06
CA ILE A 93 -27.37 3.51 22.34
C ILE A 93 -28.83 3.46 21.92
N TYR A 94 -29.70 3.94 22.81
CA TYR A 94 -31.14 3.94 22.59
C TYR A 94 -31.76 5.33 22.57
N TRP A 95 -30.99 6.32 22.11
CA TRP A 95 -31.47 7.68 21.96
C TRP A 95 -32.58 7.75 20.92
N ASN A 96 -33.77 8.20 21.34
CA ASN A 96 -34.84 8.55 20.42
C ASN A 96 -34.68 10.01 20.00
N LEU A 97 -34.10 10.22 18.82
CA LEU A 97 -33.80 11.57 18.31
C LEU A 97 -35.05 12.44 18.04
N ALA A 98 -36.25 11.85 18.03
CA ALA A 98 -37.52 12.58 17.94
C ALA A 98 -38.03 13.06 19.29
N ASN A 99 -37.50 12.52 20.40
CA ASN A 99 -37.89 12.92 21.76
C ASN A 99 -36.97 14.01 22.31
N GLU A 100 -37.40 15.27 22.19
CA GLU A 100 -36.65 16.43 22.70
C GLU A 100 -36.91 16.74 24.19
N THR A 101 -37.78 15.99 24.89
CA THR A 101 -38.08 16.23 26.32
C THR A 101 -37.16 15.47 27.28
N ALA A 102 -36.38 14.51 26.77
CA ALA A 102 -35.42 13.74 27.57
C ALA A 102 -34.34 14.66 28.15
N ASP A 103 -34.05 14.56 29.44
CA ASP A 103 -32.96 15.33 30.07
C ASP A 103 -31.61 14.58 30.01
N ALA A 104 -30.54 15.18 30.56
CA ALA A 104 -29.21 14.54 30.57
C ALA A 104 -29.20 13.18 31.28
N LYS A 105 -30.03 13.00 32.33
CA LYS A 105 -30.14 11.75 33.07
C LYS A 105 -30.82 10.69 32.22
N ASP A 106 -31.88 11.04 31.50
CA ASP A 106 -32.56 10.15 30.56
C ASP A 106 -31.62 9.70 29.43
N LEU A 107 -30.84 10.63 28.88
CA LEU A 107 -29.88 10.33 27.81
C LEU A 107 -28.75 9.42 28.30
N LEU A 108 -28.22 9.62 29.51
CA LEU A 108 -27.26 8.72 30.15
C LEU A 108 -27.88 7.35 30.44
N GLU A 109 -29.16 7.32 30.82
CA GLU A 109 -29.86 6.07 31.09
C GLU A 109 -29.97 5.21 29.82
N GLN A 110 -30.18 5.86 28.67
CA GLN A 110 -30.28 5.26 27.34
C GLN A 110 -28.92 4.87 26.72
N MET A 111 -27.79 5.19 27.35
CA MET A 111 -26.44 4.75 26.96
C MET A 111 -26.06 3.46 27.71
N ASP A 112 -26.30 2.30 27.08
CA ASP A 112 -26.09 0.98 27.69
C ASP A 112 -24.88 0.27 27.07
N PHE A 113 -23.68 0.74 27.39
CA PHE A 113 -22.41 0.21 26.85
C PHE A 113 -21.22 0.46 27.80
N PRO A 114 -20.14 -0.34 27.71
CA PRO A 114 -19.03 -0.32 28.68
C PRO A 114 -17.98 0.79 28.47
N LEU A 115 -18.04 1.57 27.38
CA LEU A 115 -17.13 2.69 27.14
C LEU A 115 -17.47 3.88 28.05
N VAL A 116 -16.53 4.30 28.90
CA VAL A 116 -16.76 5.31 29.96
C VAL A 116 -15.97 6.60 29.82
N SER A 117 -14.86 6.58 29.08
CA SER A 117 -14.08 7.78 28.78
C SER A 117 -13.43 7.66 27.41
N VAL A 118 -13.30 8.77 26.69
CA VAL A 118 -12.65 8.82 25.38
C VAL A 118 -11.57 9.90 25.34
N ALA A 119 -10.50 9.61 24.60
CA ALA A 119 -9.48 10.56 24.19
C ALA A 119 -9.31 10.42 22.68
N MET A 120 -9.98 11.29 21.94
CA MET A 120 -9.91 11.26 20.48
C MET A 120 -8.66 12.01 19.99
N ALA A 121 -7.98 11.44 19.00
CA ALA A 121 -6.74 11.98 18.49
C ALA A 121 -6.52 11.59 17.04
N TYR A 122 -5.84 12.44 16.29
CA TYR A 122 -5.46 12.20 14.90
C TYR A 122 -4.08 12.77 14.60
N ASP A 123 -3.39 12.15 13.64
CA ASP A 123 -2.13 12.66 13.11
C ASP A 123 -2.38 13.98 12.38
N SER A 124 -1.70 15.06 12.79
CA SER A 124 -1.90 16.38 12.19
C SER A 124 -1.43 16.46 10.74
N PHE A 125 -0.66 15.47 10.28
CA PHE A 125 -0.27 15.34 8.89
C PHE A 125 -1.46 15.03 7.96
N ASP A 126 -2.52 14.40 8.50
CA ASP A 126 -3.81 14.17 7.83
C ASP A 126 -4.90 15.05 8.49
N PRO A 127 -4.95 16.34 8.14
CA PRO A 127 -5.79 17.31 8.85
C PRO A 127 -7.29 17.09 8.58
N LEU A 128 -8.12 17.62 9.47
CA LEU A 128 -9.57 17.61 9.31
C LEU A 128 -10.01 18.45 8.10
N ASN A 129 -11.01 17.97 7.36
CA ASN A 129 -11.72 18.73 6.34
C ASN A 129 -12.75 19.64 7.02
N LEU A 130 -12.49 20.94 6.99
CA LEU A 130 -13.32 21.96 7.64
C LEU A 130 -14.73 22.09 7.05
N GLU A 131 -14.91 21.82 5.75
CA GLU A 131 -16.23 21.85 5.10
C GLU A 131 -17.19 20.81 5.69
N LYS A 132 -16.63 19.65 6.09
CA LYS A 132 -17.38 18.57 6.73
C LYS A 132 -17.71 18.83 8.21
N LEU A 133 -17.27 19.96 8.76
CA LEU A 133 -17.51 20.37 10.16
C LEU A 133 -18.52 21.51 10.28
N VAL A 134 -19.04 22.04 9.16
CA VAL A 134 -19.97 23.18 9.15
C VAL A 134 -21.21 22.93 10.03
N ASP A 135 -21.84 21.76 9.88
CA ASP A 135 -23.02 21.41 10.69
C ASP A 135 -22.71 21.29 12.19
N MET A 136 -21.50 20.86 12.53
CA MET A 136 -21.05 20.80 13.92
C MET A 136 -20.83 22.20 14.50
N MET A 137 -20.24 23.10 13.72
CA MET A 137 -20.07 24.50 14.11
C MET A 137 -21.43 25.21 14.26
N ALA A 138 -22.45 24.82 13.48
CA ALA A 138 -23.81 25.30 13.65
C ALA A 138 -24.48 24.74 14.91
N ALA A 139 -24.27 23.46 15.22
CA ALA A 139 -24.78 22.84 16.45
C ALA A 139 -24.12 23.40 17.72
N LEU A 140 -22.84 23.79 17.63
CA LEU A 140 -22.02 24.37 18.70
C LEU A 140 -21.53 25.78 18.30
N PRO A 141 -22.39 26.80 18.32
CA PRO A 141 -22.10 28.13 17.73
C PRO A 141 -20.90 28.84 18.36
N GLY A 142 -20.56 28.55 19.62
CA GLY A 142 -19.36 29.08 20.27
C GLY A 142 -18.04 28.47 19.77
N PHE A 143 -18.08 27.30 19.13
CA PHE A 143 -16.89 26.53 18.78
C PHE A 143 -16.00 27.26 17.76
N GLY A 144 -16.57 27.69 16.63
CA GLY A 144 -15.82 28.38 15.56
C GLY A 144 -15.10 29.64 16.06
N PRO A 145 -15.80 30.62 16.66
CA PRO A 145 -15.18 31.83 17.21
C PRO A 145 -14.07 31.55 18.23
N ALA A 146 -14.23 30.52 19.07
CA ALA A 146 -13.23 30.13 20.05
C ALA A 146 -11.96 29.59 19.39
N MET A 147 -12.09 28.67 18.41
CA MET A 147 -10.95 28.12 17.69
C MET A 147 -10.21 29.19 16.89
N THR A 148 -10.93 30.11 16.24
CA THR A 148 -10.32 31.25 15.54
C THR A 148 -9.54 32.14 16.49
N SER A 149 -10.11 32.45 17.67
CA SER A 149 -9.45 33.29 18.68
C SER A 149 -8.23 32.61 19.30
N LEU A 150 -8.28 31.29 19.54
CA LEU A 150 -7.15 30.50 20.03
C LEU A 150 -6.01 30.44 19.01
N ASN A 151 -6.34 30.20 17.73
CA ASN A 151 -5.34 30.20 16.66
C ASN A 151 -4.68 31.58 16.51
N ALA A 152 -5.42 32.67 16.72
CA ALA A 152 -4.88 34.03 16.62
C ALA A 152 -3.87 34.37 17.73
N VAL A 153 -3.88 33.66 18.86
CA VAL A 153 -2.91 33.87 19.95
C VAL A 153 -1.70 32.94 19.88
N ASP A 154 -1.71 31.92 19.00
CA ASP A 154 -0.52 31.10 18.73
C ASP A 154 0.49 31.93 17.92
N LYS A 155 1.57 32.36 18.60
CA LYS A 155 2.65 33.16 18.00
C LYS A 155 3.82 32.31 17.49
N ARG A 156 3.75 30.99 17.60
CA ARG A 156 4.83 30.12 17.14
C ARG A 156 4.95 30.22 15.63
N ASN A 157 6.18 30.17 15.13
CA ASN A 157 6.40 30.03 13.69
C ASN A 157 5.76 28.69 13.24
N ILE A 158 4.87 28.74 12.24
CA ILE A 158 4.15 27.54 11.79
C ILE A 158 5.10 26.43 11.34
N ASP A 159 6.26 26.78 10.79
CA ASP A 159 7.26 25.81 10.32
C ASP A 159 8.05 25.16 11.46
N SER A 160 8.04 25.75 12.66
CA SER A 160 8.81 25.22 13.80
C SER A 160 8.12 24.03 14.47
N TRP A 161 6.79 23.92 14.36
CA TRP A 161 6.02 22.90 15.07
C TRP A 161 5.19 22.01 14.14
N ARG A 162 4.72 22.50 12.99
CA ARG A 162 3.85 21.73 12.08
C ARG A 162 4.46 20.39 11.65
N ALA A 163 3.61 19.37 11.50
CA ALA A 163 4.03 18.10 10.93
C ALA A 163 4.42 18.27 9.45
N THR A 164 5.65 17.88 9.10
CA THR A 164 6.16 17.79 7.72
C THR A 164 6.07 16.36 7.16
N GLY A 165 5.72 15.41 8.01
CA GLY A 165 5.49 14.01 7.67
C GLY A 165 4.63 13.31 8.72
N PRO A 166 4.16 12.08 8.45
CA PRO A 166 3.32 11.32 9.37
C PRO A 166 4.08 10.96 10.65
N GLY A 167 3.33 10.75 11.73
CA GLY A 167 3.85 10.34 13.03
C GLY A 167 4.64 11.41 13.76
N GLN A 168 4.57 12.68 13.31
CA GLN A 168 5.36 13.77 13.90
C GLN A 168 4.61 14.51 15.00
N VAL A 169 3.40 14.98 14.72
CA VAL A 169 2.59 15.78 15.66
C VAL A 169 1.19 15.21 15.74
N LEU A 170 0.74 14.94 16.96
CA LEU A 170 -0.59 14.40 17.20
C LEU A 170 -1.51 15.53 17.64
N PHE A 171 -2.65 15.69 16.98
CA PHE A 171 -3.70 16.60 17.42
C PHE A 171 -4.71 15.85 18.26
N ARG A 172 -4.96 16.37 19.46
CA ARG A 172 -5.90 15.83 20.43
C ARG A 172 -7.11 16.76 20.48
N ALA A 173 -8.26 16.23 20.07
CA ALA A 173 -9.55 16.94 20.11
C ALA A 173 -10.61 16.03 20.72
N ALA A 174 -11.65 16.56 21.38
CA ALA A 174 -12.73 15.78 22.01
C ALA A 174 -12.26 14.76 23.08
N THR A 175 -12.13 15.21 24.32
CA THR A 175 -11.97 14.32 25.48
C THR A 175 -13.10 14.50 26.45
N SER A 176 -13.71 13.38 26.80
CA SER A 176 -14.93 13.36 27.59
C SER A 176 -14.95 12.07 28.41
N THR A 177 -15.24 12.21 29.70
CA THR A 177 -15.61 11.10 30.58
C THR A 177 -17.11 11.18 30.80
N ARG A 178 -17.81 10.04 30.78
CA ARG A 178 -19.23 10.04 31.11
C ARG A 178 -19.45 10.57 32.53
N GLN A 179 -20.52 11.34 32.72
CA GLN A 179 -20.79 12.03 33.98
C GLN A 179 -20.87 11.07 35.19
N ASP A 180 -21.44 9.88 35.01
CA ASP A 180 -21.53 8.81 36.00
C ASP A 180 -20.18 8.14 36.35
N TYR A 181 -19.09 8.54 35.68
CA TYR A 181 -17.71 8.08 35.90
C TYR A 181 -16.72 9.21 36.19
N GLU A 182 -17.18 10.46 36.31
CA GLU A 182 -16.35 11.60 36.71
C GLU A 182 -15.82 11.43 38.15
N GLY A 183 -14.77 12.19 38.51
CA GLY A 183 -14.12 12.11 39.84
C GLY A 183 -13.24 10.88 40.07
N LYS A 184 -13.23 9.89 39.16
CA LYS A 184 -12.45 8.63 39.29
C LYS A 184 -11.03 8.70 38.70
N GLY A 185 -10.59 9.87 38.24
CA GLY A 185 -9.25 10.05 37.65
C GLY A 185 -9.06 9.42 36.26
N LEU A 186 -10.12 8.92 35.61
CA LEU A 186 -10.03 8.20 34.33
C LEU A 186 -9.45 9.06 33.19
N MET A 187 -9.88 10.31 33.07
CA MET A 187 -9.36 11.24 32.06
C MET A 187 -7.85 11.46 32.21
N LYS A 188 -7.37 11.64 33.44
CA LYS A 188 -5.94 11.81 33.74
C LYS A 188 -5.13 10.56 33.37
N ALA A 189 -5.60 9.39 33.79
CA ALA A 189 -4.96 8.11 33.46
C ALA A 189 -4.89 7.89 31.94
N LEU A 190 -6.00 8.18 31.23
CA LEU A 190 -6.10 8.07 29.78
C LEU A 190 -5.16 9.06 29.06
N ALA A 191 -5.11 10.32 29.50
CA ALA A 191 -4.20 11.33 28.92
C ALA A 191 -2.73 10.94 29.10
N HIS A 192 -2.33 10.51 30.29
CA HIS A 192 -0.94 10.08 30.56
C HIS A 192 -0.56 8.84 29.76
N TYR A 193 -1.49 7.90 29.59
CA TYR A 193 -1.27 6.74 28.73
C TYR A 193 -1.11 7.16 27.27
N LEU A 194 -1.96 8.06 26.78
CA LEU A 194 -1.88 8.59 25.40
C LEU A 194 -0.53 9.27 25.15
N MET A 195 -0.05 10.12 26.07
CA MET A 195 1.26 10.77 25.96
C MET A 195 2.39 9.76 25.73
N ARG A 196 2.45 8.72 26.58
CA ARG A 196 3.44 7.64 26.47
C ARG A 196 3.29 6.81 25.21
N ALA A 197 2.05 6.44 24.87
CA ALA A 197 1.76 5.63 23.69
C ALA A 197 2.13 6.37 22.40
N SER A 198 1.89 7.68 22.34
CA SER A 198 2.25 8.52 21.20
C SER A 198 3.77 8.73 21.11
N ALA A 199 4.46 8.99 22.22
CA ALA A 199 5.92 9.08 22.22
C ALA A 199 6.58 7.75 21.78
N ALA A 200 6.06 6.61 22.24
CA ALA A 200 6.53 5.29 21.81
C ALA A 200 6.30 5.03 20.31
N LYS A 201 5.31 5.69 19.70
CA LYS A 201 5.04 5.67 18.26
C LYS A 201 5.89 6.68 17.46
N GLY A 202 6.72 7.48 18.13
CA GLY A 202 7.63 8.43 17.49
C GLY A 202 7.10 9.86 17.35
N PHE A 203 5.91 10.17 17.89
CA PHE A 203 5.41 11.55 17.92
C PHE A 203 6.31 12.41 18.80
N ARG A 204 6.78 13.53 18.25
CA ARG A 204 7.62 14.49 18.97
C ARG A 204 6.81 15.48 19.79
N ALA A 205 5.53 15.67 19.46
CA ALA A 205 4.65 16.68 20.03
C ALA A 205 3.19 16.21 20.04
N ILE A 206 2.43 16.68 21.03
CA ILE A 206 0.98 16.47 21.14
C ILE A 206 0.32 17.81 21.41
N GLN A 207 -0.44 18.27 20.43
CA GLN A 207 -1.19 19.51 20.52
C GLN A 207 -2.61 19.26 21.01
N ILE A 208 -3.08 20.14 21.87
CA ILE A 208 -4.42 20.08 22.45
C ILE A 208 -4.96 21.48 22.74
N GLU A 209 -6.21 21.70 22.32
CA GLU A 209 -7.04 22.80 22.77
C GLU A 209 -7.82 22.37 24.02
N CYS A 210 -7.55 23.05 25.14
CA CYS A 210 -8.12 22.75 26.45
C CYS A 210 -9.21 23.78 26.80
N VAL A 211 -10.39 23.29 27.15
CA VAL A 211 -11.58 24.13 27.40
C VAL A 211 -12.25 23.88 28.75
N SER A 212 -11.61 23.09 29.61
CA SER A 212 -12.05 22.88 31.00
C SER A 212 -10.84 22.94 31.92
N ASP A 213 -11.02 23.45 33.13
CA ASP A 213 -9.93 23.59 34.10
C ASP A 213 -9.29 22.24 34.46
N ALA A 214 -10.09 21.17 34.49
CA ALA A 214 -9.57 19.82 34.74
C ALA A 214 -8.63 19.36 33.62
N VAL A 215 -8.97 19.60 32.35
CA VAL A 215 -8.12 19.25 31.21
C VAL A 215 -6.89 20.14 31.18
N ILE A 216 -7.03 21.45 31.40
CA ILE A 216 -5.90 22.40 31.51
C ILE A 216 -4.93 21.92 32.60
N HIS A 217 -5.44 21.63 33.80
CA HIS A 217 -4.62 21.18 34.91
C HIS A 217 -3.82 19.91 34.57
N VAL A 218 -4.46 18.89 33.99
CA VAL A 218 -3.78 17.64 33.63
C VAL A 218 -2.72 17.87 32.56
N TRP A 219 -3.01 18.65 31.52
CA TRP A 219 -2.10 18.85 30.41
C TRP A 219 -0.98 19.84 30.71
N SER A 220 -1.18 20.79 31.63
CA SER A 220 -0.11 21.66 32.15
C SER A 220 0.83 20.96 33.16
N HIS A 221 0.46 19.78 33.66
CA HIS A 221 1.27 19.00 34.61
C HIS A 221 1.46 17.55 34.14
N PRO A 222 2.12 17.35 32.98
CA PRO A 222 2.29 16.01 32.42
C PRO A 222 3.24 15.16 33.30
N PRO A 223 3.16 13.83 33.23
CA PRO A 223 4.08 12.95 33.98
C PRO A 223 5.49 13.02 33.38
N GLU A 224 6.52 12.67 34.15
CA GLU A 224 7.87 12.49 33.57
C GLU A 224 7.87 11.42 32.44
N PRO A 225 8.71 11.57 31.40
CA PRO A 225 9.67 12.64 31.14
C PRO A 225 9.07 13.80 30.31
N PHE A 226 7.75 14.00 30.34
CA PHE A 226 7.10 14.99 29.49
C PHE A 226 7.17 16.40 30.12
N HIS A 227 7.23 17.42 29.27
CA HIS A 227 6.96 18.81 29.65
C HIS A 227 5.89 19.39 28.72
N THR A 228 5.27 20.49 29.15
CA THR A 228 4.22 21.15 28.37
C THR A 228 4.55 22.63 28.21
N ASP A 229 4.50 23.11 26.98
CA ASP A 229 4.55 24.53 26.66
C ASP A 229 3.13 25.08 26.54
N LEU A 230 2.86 26.19 27.25
CA LEU A 230 1.65 26.98 27.02
C LEU A 230 1.89 27.88 25.80
N VAL A 231 1.18 27.61 24.73
CA VAL A 231 1.35 28.29 23.45
C VAL A 231 0.53 29.56 23.37
N GLY A 232 -0.66 29.54 23.97
CA GLY A 232 -1.55 30.69 24.04
C GLY A 232 -2.75 30.38 24.93
N ASP A 233 -3.34 31.42 25.50
CA ASP A 233 -4.58 31.32 26.24
C ASP A 233 -5.46 32.56 26.05
N ILE A 234 -6.76 32.36 26.17
CA ILE A 234 -7.78 33.41 26.08
C ILE A 234 -8.84 33.18 27.15
N ASN A 235 -9.50 34.26 27.54
CA ASN A 235 -10.71 34.18 28.35
C ASN A 235 -11.93 34.06 27.44
N SER A 236 -12.79 33.08 27.67
CA SER A 236 -13.99 32.88 26.86
C SER A 236 -14.89 34.12 26.82
N MET A 237 -14.88 34.97 27.86
CA MET A 237 -15.66 36.20 27.91
C MET A 237 -15.26 37.26 26.87
N ASP A 238 -14.04 37.13 26.31
CA ASP A 238 -13.43 38.08 25.39
C ASP A 238 -13.49 37.60 23.93
N VAL A 239 -14.02 36.39 23.68
CA VAL A 239 -14.20 35.84 22.34
C VAL A 239 -15.29 36.62 21.59
N LYS A 240 -14.85 37.43 20.62
CA LYS A 240 -15.72 38.22 19.75
C LYS A 240 -16.02 37.46 18.45
N ALA A 241 -17.24 37.59 17.97
CA ALA A 241 -17.69 37.07 16.68
C ALA A 241 -18.51 38.14 15.95
N GLU A 242 -18.63 38.00 14.65
CA GLU A 242 -19.51 38.82 13.81
C GLU A 242 -20.64 37.95 13.28
N ASP A 243 -21.86 38.47 13.29
CA ASP A 243 -23.00 37.80 12.66
C ASP A 243 -23.06 38.08 11.16
N LYS A 244 -24.06 37.52 10.47
CA LYS A 244 -24.25 37.70 9.02
C LYS A 244 -24.52 39.16 8.61
N THR A 245 -24.82 40.04 9.57
CA THR A 245 -25.06 41.47 9.35
C THR A 245 -23.82 42.33 9.65
N GLY A 246 -22.72 41.71 10.09
CA GLY A 246 -21.50 42.38 10.52
C GLY A 246 -21.55 42.91 11.95
N ALA A 247 -22.60 42.59 12.72
CA ALA A 247 -22.72 43.03 14.10
C ALA A 247 -21.79 42.20 15.00
N LYS A 248 -20.95 42.88 15.78
CA LYS A 248 -20.02 42.25 16.74
C LYS A 248 -20.75 41.84 18.01
N TYR A 249 -20.57 40.59 18.43
CA TYR A 249 -21.10 40.06 19.68
C TYR A 249 -20.07 39.16 20.38
N TYR A 250 -20.32 38.80 21.64
CA TYR A 250 -19.45 37.91 22.41
C TYR A 250 -20.01 36.49 22.42
N ALA A 251 -19.41 35.59 21.65
CA ALA A 251 -20.00 34.29 21.31
C ALA A 251 -20.16 33.33 22.49
N LEU A 252 -19.33 33.49 23.53
CA LEU A 252 -19.27 32.56 24.67
C LEU A 252 -19.80 33.16 25.99
N ARG A 253 -20.35 34.38 26.00
CA ARG A 253 -20.94 34.94 27.22
C ARG A 253 -22.22 34.17 27.61
N PRO A 254 -22.48 33.96 28.92
CA PRO A 254 -21.74 34.47 30.09
C PRO A 254 -20.69 33.49 30.65
N SER A 255 -20.22 32.52 29.86
CA SER A 255 -19.24 31.53 30.33
C SER A 255 -17.89 32.17 30.61
N LYS A 256 -17.37 31.98 31.83
CA LYS A 256 -16.06 32.48 32.27
C LYS A 256 -15.11 31.29 32.46
N GLN A 257 -14.45 30.89 31.38
CA GLN A 257 -13.54 29.76 31.31
C GLN A 257 -12.23 30.20 30.66
N ARG A 258 -11.10 29.72 31.18
CA ARG A 258 -9.82 29.81 30.48
C ARG A 258 -9.82 28.79 29.34
N LEU A 259 -9.51 29.24 28.12
CA LEU A 259 -9.25 28.36 26.98
C LEU A 259 -7.75 28.41 26.72
N SER A 260 -7.08 27.27 26.56
CA SER A 260 -5.63 27.24 26.34
C SER A 260 -5.23 26.28 25.22
N HIS A 261 -4.14 26.65 24.56
CA HIS A 261 -3.43 25.84 23.59
C HIS A 261 -2.14 25.33 24.23
N THR A 262 -1.94 24.02 24.28
CA THR A 262 -0.73 23.45 24.87
C THR A 262 -0.07 22.41 23.97
N ASP A 263 1.25 22.33 24.05
CA ASP A 263 2.06 21.35 23.33
C ASP A 263 2.88 20.51 24.32
N SER A 264 2.65 19.20 24.37
CA SER A 264 3.35 18.28 25.28
C SER A 264 4.44 17.49 24.54
N MET A 265 5.68 17.53 25.06
CA MET A 265 6.87 16.92 24.44
C MET A 265 7.69 16.08 25.42
N PRO A 266 8.36 15.00 24.98
CA PRO A 266 9.33 14.26 25.80
C PRO A 266 10.64 15.05 26.00
N GLN A 267 11.18 15.09 27.22
CA GLN A 267 12.46 15.76 27.54
C GLN A 267 13.65 15.07 26.84
N ARG A 268 14.58 15.86 26.28
CA ARG A 268 15.92 15.42 25.86
C ARG A 268 16.92 15.70 26.99
N ASN A 269 17.62 14.68 27.49
CA ASN A 269 18.63 14.84 28.56
C ASN A 269 20.05 14.61 27.99
N PRO A 270 20.97 15.59 28.03
CA PRO A 270 22.26 15.51 27.33
C PRO A 270 23.42 14.78 28.08
N ASP A 271 23.28 14.38 29.36
CA ASP A 271 24.46 14.05 30.21
C ASP A 271 24.49 12.67 30.91
N LYS A 272 24.24 11.54 30.23
CA LYS A 272 24.64 10.22 30.80
C LYS A 272 25.34 9.31 29.79
N SER A 273 26.67 9.26 29.89
CA SER A 273 27.57 8.33 29.17
C SER A 273 27.74 7.01 29.93
N PHE A 274 28.08 5.92 29.23
CA PHE A 274 28.41 4.61 29.84
C PHE A 274 29.60 3.95 29.12
N SER A 275 30.54 3.41 29.90
CA SER A 275 31.88 2.87 29.53
C SER A 275 31.95 1.32 29.56
N PHE A 276 32.95 0.72 28.90
CA PHE A 276 33.14 -0.75 28.67
C PHE A 276 34.41 -1.33 29.35
N VAL A 277 34.39 -2.63 29.73
CA VAL A 277 35.56 -3.52 29.99
C VAL A 277 35.25 -4.96 29.50
N ASN A 278 36.27 -5.73 29.05
CA ASN A 278 36.22 -6.95 28.21
C ASN A 278 36.74 -8.24 28.92
N TYR A 279 36.32 -9.47 28.52
CA TYR A 279 37.10 -10.73 28.76
C TYR A 279 36.68 -11.95 27.86
N ASP A 280 37.66 -12.84 27.61
CA ASP A 280 37.78 -13.92 26.61
C ASP A 280 37.69 -15.36 27.16
N GLY A 281 37.07 -16.29 26.40
CA GLY A 281 37.47 -17.71 26.41
C GLY A 281 36.65 -18.75 27.21
N PRO A 282 36.83 -20.05 26.93
CA PRO A 282 35.69 -20.94 26.68
C PRO A 282 35.60 -22.09 27.70
N ASN A 283 34.80 -21.87 28.74
CA ASN A 283 34.05 -22.92 29.44
C ASN A 283 32.66 -22.36 29.72
N LEU A 284 31.64 -22.83 28.99
CA LEU A 284 30.27 -22.34 29.15
C LEU A 284 29.72 -22.81 30.49
N ALA A 285 29.69 -21.91 31.47
CA ALA A 285 29.21 -22.22 32.81
C ALA A 285 27.76 -22.75 32.79
N THR A 286 27.47 -23.67 33.70
CA THR A 286 26.18 -24.36 33.86
C THR A 286 25.03 -23.43 34.26
N ASP A 287 25.34 -22.20 34.69
CA ASP A 287 24.38 -21.14 35.04
C ASP A 287 23.82 -20.38 33.81
N ALA A 288 22.49 -20.27 33.74
CA ALA A 288 21.76 -19.57 32.67
C ALA A 288 22.10 -18.08 32.56
N GLN A 289 22.45 -17.41 33.66
CA GLN A 289 22.89 -16.02 33.63
C GLN A 289 24.30 -15.86 33.04
N VAL A 290 25.20 -16.81 33.31
CA VAL A 290 26.56 -16.80 32.74
C VAL A 290 26.52 -17.11 31.24
N ARG A 291 25.65 -18.02 30.78
CA ARG A 291 25.39 -18.23 29.35
C ARG A 291 24.81 -17.00 28.64
N ARG A 292 23.98 -16.19 29.32
CA ARG A 292 23.44 -14.94 28.76
C ARG A 292 24.54 -13.88 28.59
N ARG A 293 25.50 -13.83 29.52
CA ARG A 293 26.70 -12.97 29.40
C ARG A 293 27.65 -13.42 28.30
N ILE A 294 27.95 -14.72 28.18
CA ILE A 294 28.82 -15.25 27.11
C ILE A 294 28.24 -14.95 25.71
N ARG A 295 26.90 -15.00 25.53
CA ARG A 295 26.24 -14.61 24.26
C ARG A 295 26.31 -13.11 23.95
N GLN A 296 26.23 -12.25 24.97
CA GLN A 296 26.41 -10.81 24.78
C GLN A 296 27.87 -10.45 24.46
N GLN A 297 28.83 -11.22 24.99
CA GLN A 297 30.27 -11.06 24.77
C GLN A 297 30.68 -11.50 23.35
N ALA A 298 30.24 -12.67 22.87
CA ALA A 298 30.49 -13.12 21.50
C ALA A 298 29.88 -12.19 20.42
N MET A 299 28.72 -11.57 20.72
CA MET A 299 28.10 -10.52 19.88
C MET A 299 28.97 -9.24 19.82
N ARG A 300 29.75 -8.97 20.87
CA ARG A 300 30.69 -7.85 21.00
C ARG A 300 32.03 -8.08 20.26
N ASP A 301 32.52 -9.30 20.18
CA ASP A 301 33.75 -9.63 19.42
C ASP A 301 33.49 -9.64 17.91
N THR A 302 32.35 -10.19 17.49
CA THR A 302 31.84 -10.11 16.11
C THR A 302 31.69 -8.65 15.65
N ALA A 303 31.31 -7.80 16.60
CA ALA A 303 31.19 -6.36 16.48
C ALA A 303 32.55 -5.65 16.33
N MET A 304 33.55 -5.97 17.16
CA MET A 304 34.91 -5.43 17.08
C MET A 304 35.66 -5.86 15.81
N ALA A 305 35.51 -7.12 15.37
CA ALA A 305 36.07 -7.61 14.10
C ALA A 305 35.49 -6.86 12.89
N ARG A 306 34.21 -6.46 12.95
CA ARG A 306 33.60 -5.56 11.96
C ARG A 306 34.19 -4.14 12.03
N ARG A 307 34.65 -3.67 13.19
CA ARG A 307 35.16 -2.31 13.43
C ARG A 307 36.58 -2.16 12.89
N GLN A 308 37.41 -3.19 13.03
CA GLN A 308 38.74 -3.25 12.41
C GLN A 308 38.70 -3.37 10.87
N ARG A 309 37.65 -3.98 10.30
CA ARG A 309 37.39 -3.93 8.85
C ARG A 309 36.73 -2.63 8.36
N GLY A 310 36.37 -1.72 9.27
CA GLY A 310 35.69 -0.45 8.94
C GLY A 310 34.16 -0.51 8.78
N ASP A 311 33.51 -1.60 9.19
CA ASP A 311 32.08 -1.90 8.95
C ASP A 311 31.23 -2.06 10.23
N TYR A 312 31.76 -1.77 11.41
CA TYR A 312 30.96 -1.79 12.63
C TYR A 312 30.20 -0.48 12.86
N GLY A 313 28.90 -0.59 13.10
CA GLY A 313 27.98 0.56 13.09
C GLY A 313 27.31 0.79 11.73
N LYS A 314 27.69 0.05 10.68
CA LYS A 314 26.92 -0.04 9.43
C LYS A 314 25.92 -1.19 9.53
N HIS A 315 24.89 -1.04 10.37
CA HIS A 315 23.64 -1.77 10.13
C HIS A 315 22.59 -0.70 9.86
N ASN A 316 22.07 -0.72 8.63
CA ASN A 316 21.32 0.34 7.99
C ASN A 316 22.14 1.60 7.70
N MET A 317 23.16 1.47 6.83
CA MET A 317 23.30 2.48 5.79
C MET A 317 22.03 2.41 4.93
N ARG A 318 20.93 2.98 5.43
CA ARG A 318 19.92 3.56 4.56
C ARG A 318 20.68 4.63 3.78
N GLN A 319 21.01 4.30 2.55
CA GLN A 319 21.34 5.33 1.57
C GLN A 319 20.15 6.29 1.57
N TYR A 320 20.36 7.51 2.05
CA TYR A 320 19.54 8.62 1.59
C TYR A 320 19.77 8.74 0.07
N PRO A 321 18.74 8.98 -0.75
CA PRO A 321 18.99 9.40 -2.12
C PRO A 321 19.72 10.75 -2.06
N MET A 322 20.96 10.76 -2.52
CA MET A 322 21.71 11.97 -2.82
C MET A 322 21.07 12.62 -4.05
N PHE A 323 20.29 13.67 -3.83
CA PHE A 323 19.84 14.57 -4.90
C PHE A 323 20.66 15.85 -4.84
N ILE A 324 21.88 15.84 -5.38
CA ILE A 324 22.53 17.03 -5.94
C ILE A 324 23.40 16.54 -7.10
N GLU A 325 22.88 16.62 -8.32
CA GLU A 325 23.75 16.76 -9.48
C GLU A 325 24.36 18.17 -9.40
N GLN A 326 25.68 18.25 -9.23
CA GLN A 326 26.42 19.42 -9.66
C GLN A 326 26.74 19.25 -11.14
N PRO A 327 26.41 20.22 -12.01
CA PRO A 327 27.16 20.46 -13.22
C PRO A 327 28.32 21.41 -12.90
N GLY A 328 29.52 21.01 -13.31
CA GLY A 328 30.74 21.77 -13.12
C GLY A 328 30.74 23.13 -13.83
N GLY A 329 31.06 24.17 -13.05
CA GLY A 329 31.94 25.31 -13.31
C GLY A 329 32.03 25.94 -14.70
N SER A 330 31.70 27.24 -14.77
CA SER A 330 32.72 28.26 -15.01
C SER A 330 32.28 29.63 -14.49
N ASN A 331 33.27 30.37 -13.99
CA ASN A 331 33.21 31.65 -13.28
C ASN A 331 32.55 32.78 -14.10
N THR A 332 31.81 33.67 -13.46
CA THR A 332 32.27 35.06 -13.20
C THR A 332 31.36 35.82 -12.24
N LEU A 333 32.01 36.56 -11.35
CA LEU A 333 31.47 37.54 -10.41
C LEU A 333 30.86 38.74 -11.15
N LEU A 334 29.90 39.41 -10.50
CA LEU A 334 29.64 40.87 -10.40
C LEU A 334 28.11 41.05 -10.20
N ASP A 335 27.60 41.43 -9.03
CA ASP A 335 27.58 42.77 -8.41
C ASP A 335 26.30 43.57 -8.77
N GLY A 336 25.59 44.02 -7.73
CA GLY A 336 24.77 45.23 -7.76
C GLY A 336 23.29 45.20 -8.19
N PHE A 337 22.50 45.97 -7.42
CA PHE A 337 21.22 46.65 -7.74
C PHE A 337 19.91 45.84 -7.61
N GLU A 338 19.09 46.07 -6.58
CA GLU A 338 18.25 47.24 -6.24
C GLU A 338 16.81 47.16 -6.78
N ALA A 339 15.91 47.70 -5.97
CA ALA A 339 14.46 47.63 -6.05
C ALA A 339 13.81 48.42 -7.20
N LYS A 340 12.64 47.94 -7.64
CA LYS A 340 11.44 48.68 -8.12
C LYS A 340 10.41 47.61 -8.52
N LYS A 341 9.22 47.49 -7.92
CA LYS A 341 8.07 48.42 -7.83
C LYS A 341 7.61 48.95 -9.19
N ASP A 342 6.34 48.62 -9.48
CA ASP A 342 5.25 49.55 -9.87
C ASP A 342 4.64 49.36 -11.30
N TRP A 343 3.29 49.34 -11.34
CA TRP A 343 2.30 49.52 -12.45
C TRP A 343 1.94 48.30 -13.34
N ASP A 344 0.68 48.02 -13.73
CA ASP A 344 -0.58 48.79 -13.67
C ASP A 344 -1.82 47.88 -13.79
N ASP A 345 -2.95 48.39 -13.31
CA ASP A 345 -4.31 47.87 -13.50
C ASP A 345 -4.84 48.24 -14.90
N SER A 346 -5.48 47.30 -15.62
CA SER A 346 -6.60 47.65 -16.51
C SER A 346 -7.50 46.47 -16.88
N GLU A 347 -8.80 46.75 -16.73
CA GLU A 347 -9.95 46.22 -17.48
C GLU A 347 -10.54 44.84 -17.14
N ALA A 348 -11.66 44.97 -16.41
CA ALA A 348 -12.72 43.99 -16.29
C ALA A 348 -13.30 43.60 -17.65
N ASN A 349 -13.50 42.29 -17.85
CA ASN A 349 -14.61 41.80 -18.64
C ASN A 349 -15.16 40.51 -18.03
N GLU A 350 -16.42 40.60 -17.60
CA GLU A 350 -17.25 39.48 -17.21
C GLU A 350 -17.43 38.53 -18.40
N THR A 351 -17.17 37.23 -18.22
CA THR A 351 -17.93 36.14 -18.86
C THR A 351 -17.52 34.78 -18.32
N GLY A 352 -18.46 34.10 -17.66
CA GLY A 352 -18.53 32.63 -17.62
C GLY A 352 -17.66 31.90 -16.59
N GLN A 353 -18.26 31.58 -15.44
CA GLN A 353 -17.83 30.46 -14.59
C GLN A 353 -17.67 29.17 -15.43
N ARG A 354 -16.43 28.80 -15.76
CA ARG A 354 -16.12 27.41 -16.12
C ARG A 354 -15.93 26.62 -14.84
N ILE A 355 -17.02 26.01 -14.41
CA ILE A 355 -16.97 24.77 -13.63
C ILE A 355 -16.13 23.79 -14.47
N CYS A 356 -14.87 23.55 -14.08
CA CYS A 356 -14.10 22.44 -14.60
C CYS A 356 -14.75 21.15 -14.08
N GLN A 357 -15.73 20.63 -14.83
CA GLN A 357 -16.09 19.24 -14.71
C GLN A 357 -14.88 18.40 -15.13
N PRO A 358 -14.50 17.35 -14.38
CA PRO A 358 -13.50 16.42 -14.85
C PRO A 358 -13.99 15.83 -16.19
N PRO A 359 -13.11 15.66 -17.19
CA PRO A 359 -13.51 15.13 -18.48
C PRO A 359 -14.18 13.77 -18.28
N ALA A 360 -15.36 13.60 -18.88
CA ALA A 360 -16.07 12.34 -18.90
C ALA A 360 -15.20 11.28 -19.59
N PHE A 361 -14.58 10.41 -18.79
CA PHE A 361 -13.85 9.25 -19.28
C PHE A 361 -14.82 8.33 -20.02
N SER A 362 -14.76 8.38 -21.36
CA SER A 362 -15.46 7.42 -22.22
C SER A 362 -14.67 6.11 -22.20
N ILE A 363 -14.96 5.23 -21.24
CA ILE A 363 -14.37 3.89 -21.13
C ILE A 363 -14.94 3.02 -22.26
N PRO A 364 -14.13 2.48 -23.20
CA PRO A 364 -14.65 1.58 -24.22
C PRO A 364 -14.94 0.21 -23.59
N PHE A 365 -16.16 -0.28 -23.82
CA PHE A 365 -16.73 -1.57 -23.39
C PHE A 365 -17.18 -1.69 -21.92
N ALA A 366 -18.50 -1.86 -21.82
CA ALA A 366 -19.27 -2.18 -20.64
C ALA A 366 -19.00 -3.62 -20.17
N PHE A 367 -18.15 -3.75 -19.15
CA PHE A 367 -18.21 -4.80 -18.14
C PHE A 367 -18.03 -4.17 -16.76
N GLN A 368 -18.62 -3.00 -16.53
CA GLN A 368 -18.99 -2.64 -15.17
C GLN A 368 -20.02 -3.68 -14.76
N ASP A 369 -19.72 -4.51 -13.77
CA ASP A 369 -20.79 -5.06 -12.96
C ASP A 369 -21.59 -3.83 -12.49
N PRO A 370 -22.87 -3.67 -12.88
CA PRO A 370 -23.68 -2.53 -12.46
C PRO A 370 -23.74 -2.39 -10.93
N ALA A 371 -23.42 -3.46 -10.20
CA ALA A 371 -23.32 -3.49 -8.75
C ALA A 371 -21.94 -3.07 -8.19
N MET A 372 -20.89 -2.88 -9.00
CA MET A 372 -19.56 -2.49 -8.50
C MET A 372 -19.55 -1.02 -8.06
N PRO A 373 -19.30 -0.73 -6.77
CA PRO A 373 -19.29 0.65 -6.30
C PRO A 373 -18.21 1.49 -7.00
N LYS A 374 -18.53 2.75 -7.33
CA LYS A 374 -17.65 3.66 -8.10
C LYS A 374 -16.22 3.75 -7.55
N GLN A 375 -16.04 3.68 -6.24
CA GLN A 375 -14.73 3.72 -5.60
C GLN A 375 -13.79 2.57 -6.00
N PHE A 376 -14.34 1.40 -6.36
CA PHE A 376 -13.57 0.22 -6.77
C PHE A 376 -13.33 0.14 -8.28
N SER A 377 -13.99 0.97 -9.07
CA SER A 377 -13.85 0.96 -10.54
C SER A 377 -12.41 1.18 -11.00
N ILE A 378 -11.63 1.95 -10.24
CA ILE A 378 -10.21 2.18 -10.52
C ILE A 378 -9.37 0.90 -10.40
N LEU A 379 -9.79 -0.11 -9.63
CA LEU A 379 -9.08 -1.39 -9.53
C LEU A 379 -9.07 -2.14 -10.86
N LEU A 380 -10.01 -1.87 -11.77
CA LEU A 380 -10.01 -2.44 -13.12
C LEU A 380 -8.76 -2.04 -13.92
N ASN A 381 -8.01 -1.05 -13.47
CA ASN A 381 -6.71 -0.68 -14.02
C ASN A 381 -5.62 -1.73 -13.72
N LEU A 382 -5.82 -2.60 -12.72
CA LEU A 382 -4.87 -3.66 -12.31
C LEU A 382 -4.99 -4.94 -13.12
N MET A 383 -5.93 -4.99 -14.05
CA MET A 383 -6.23 -6.21 -14.76
C MET A 383 -5.07 -6.83 -15.56
N PRO A 384 -4.13 -6.05 -16.13
CA PRO A 384 -2.91 -6.60 -16.72
C PRO A 384 -2.06 -7.44 -15.74
N LEU A 385 -2.15 -7.18 -14.43
CA LEU A 385 -1.29 -7.79 -13.40
C LEU A 385 -1.89 -9.06 -12.78
N THR A 386 -3.15 -9.33 -13.05
CA THR A 386 -3.97 -10.34 -12.34
C THR A 386 -4.54 -11.42 -13.28
N GLY A 387 -4.08 -11.45 -14.54
CA GLY A 387 -4.56 -12.37 -15.59
C GLY A 387 -3.65 -13.57 -15.86
N LEU A 388 -3.89 -14.30 -16.96
CA LEU A 388 -3.12 -15.49 -17.41
C LEU A 388 -1.65 -15.22 -17.84
N ARG A 389 -1.03 -14.18 -17.30
CA ARG A 389 0.28 -13.65 -17.68
C ARG A 389 1.33 -14.06 -16.68
N LEU A 390 2.60 -14.07 -17.08
CA LEU A 390 3.78 -14.18 -16.22
C LEU A 390 3.93 -13.04 -15.16
N GLY A 391 2.88 -12.27 -14.88
CA GLY A 391 2.81 -11.32 -13.75
C GLY A 391 3.67 -10.05 -13.86
N VAL A 392 4.71 -10.01 -14.70
CA VAL A 392 5.81 -9.04 -14.51
C VAL A 392 5.97 -8.06 -15.66
N GLY A 393 5.40 -8.36 -16.82
CA GLY A 393 5.64 -7.55 -18.00
C GLY A 393 5.19 -6.10 -17.91
N THR A 394 4.00 -5.89 -17.35
CA THR A 394 3.47 -4.53 -17.15
C THR A 394 4.29 -3.78 -16.10
N LEU A 395 5.01 -4.47 -15.21
CA LEU A 395 5.85 -3.89 -14.17
C LEU A 395 7.24 -3.49 -14.67
N SER A 396 7.82 -4.23 -15.63
CA SER A 396 9.08 -3.82 -16.26
C SER A 396 8.98 -2.49 -17.03
N HIS A 397 7.80 -2.16 -17.57
CA HIS A 397 7.55 -0.84 -18.17
C HIS A 397 7.55 0.29 -17.11
N TYR A 398 7.19 0.01 -15.85
CA TYR A 398 7.27 0.97 -14.75
C TYR A 398 8.67 1.03 -14.11
N LEU A 399 9.43 -0.07 -14.17
CA LEU A 399 10.73 -0.22 -13.50
C LEU A 399 11.93 0.12 -14.39
N TYR A 400 11.84 0.01 -15.73
CA TYR A 400 13.01 0.10 -16.62
C TYR A 400 12.89 1.09 -17.80
N GLU A 401 11.78 1.83 -17.94
CA GLU A 401 11.62 2.88 -18.96
C GLU A 401 11.15 4.21 -18.33
N PRO A 402 12.08 5.13 -18.02
CA PRO A 402 11.79 6.38 -17.29
C PRO A 402 11.05 7.45 -18.11
N THR A 403 10.98 7.32 -19.44
CA THR A 403 10.82 8.47 -20.36
C THR A 403 9.45 8.61 -21.02
N GLN A 404 8.46 7.76 -20.71
CA GLN A 404 7.12 7.90 -21.30
C GLN A 404 6.05 8.30 -20.28
N PRO A 405 5.04 9.13 -20.68
CA PRO A 405 3.96 9.54 -19.79
C PRO A 405 3.24 8.32 -19.24
N LYS A 406 3.17 8.23 -17.91
CA LYS A 406 2.51 7.15 -17.15
C LYS A 406 0.97 7.17 -17.29
N ASP A 407 0.43 7.84 -18.31
CA ASP A 407 -0.93 8.36 -18.36
C ASP A 407 -1.97 7.42 -19.00
N ARG A 408 -1.64 6.16 -19.28
CA ARG A 408 -2.62 5.24 -19.88
C ARG A 408 -2.59 3.86 -19.27
N ILE A 409 -3.04 3.78 -18.02
CA ILE A 409 -3.51 2.52 -17.42
C ILE A 409 -4.96 2.30 -17.88
N VAL A 410 -5.18 1.86 -19.12
CA VAL A 410 -6.54 1.64 -19.63
C VAL A 410 -6.65 0.29 -20.34
N SER A 411 -7.57 -0.52 -19.79
CA SER A 411 -8.36 -1.64 -20.36
C SER A 411 -7.67 -2.95 -20.77
N ALA A 412 -7.41 -3.84 -19.81
CA ALA A 412 -7.14 -5.25 -20.07
C ALA A 412 -8.30 -6.13 -19.57
N GLN A 413 -9.39 -6.26 -20.32
CA GLN A 413 -10.65 -6.74 -19.78
C GLN A 413 -10.81 -8.27 -19.60
N ALA A 414 -9.82 -9.13 -19.88
CA ALA A 414 -10.16 -10.52 -20.19
C ALA A 414 -9.95 -11.61 -19.10
N SER A 415 -9.14 -11.44 -18.05
CA SER A 415 -8.87 -12.59 -17.13
C SER A 415 -8.94 -12.31 -15.62
N SER A 416 -9.02 -11.05 -15.19
CA SER A 416 -9.04 -10.74 -13.75
C SER A 416 -10.27 -9.99 -13.24
N GLN A 417 -11.28 -9.79 -14.10
CA GLN A 417 -12.57 -9.24 -13.66
C GLN A 417 -13.12 -10.07 -12.49
N ARG A 418 -12.91 -11.39 -12.53
CA ARG A 418 -13.39 -12.32 -11.53
C ARG A 418 -12.73 -12.11 -10.17
N LEU A 419 -11.42 -11.93 -10.09
CA LEU A 419 -10.76 -11.67 -8.81
C LEU A 419 -11.22 -10.33 -8.21
N LEU A 420 -11.20 -9.28 -9.03
CA LEU A 420 -11.52 -7.93 -8.57
C LEU A 420 -13.01 -7.77 -8.23
N SER A 421 -13.92 -8.52 -8.86
CA SER A 421 -15.35 -8.50 -8.53
C SER A 421 -15.67 -9.08 -7.15
N PHE A 422 -14.80 -9.91 -6.57
CA PHE A 422 -14.98 -10.42 -5.21
C PHE A 422 -14.60 -9.42 -4.11
N ILE A 423 -13.83 -8.38 -4.43
CA ILE A 423 -13.31 -7.43 -3.44
C ILE A 423 -14.43 -6.59 -2.78
N PRO A 424 -15.36 -5.95 -3.52
CA PRO A 424 -16.37 -5.09 -2.90
C PRO A 424 -17.22 -5.78 -1.83
N SER A 425 -17.63 -7.04 -2.08
CA SER A 425 -18.44 -7.82 -1.13
C SER A 425 -17.69 -8.24 0.14
N ARG A 426 -16.36 -8.10 0.19
CA ARG A 426 -15.50 -8.49 1.33
C ARG A 426 -14.82 -7.30 1.99
N TYR A 427 -14.75 -6.17 1.30
CA TYR A 427 -14.04 -4.97 1.73
C TYR A 427 -14.48 -4.47 3.12
N GLY A 428 -15.77 -4.52 3.44
CA GLY A 428 -16.29 -4.07 4.75
C GLY A 428 -16.08 -5.06 5.91
N HIS A 429 -15.76 -6.32 5.60
CA HIS A 429 -15.77 -7.42 6.59
C HIS A 429 -14.38 -7.84 7.04
N VAL A 430 -13.35 -7.60 6.23
CA VAL A 430 -11.96 -8.01 6.52
C VAL A 430 -11.05 -6.80 6.53
N LEU A 431 -10.57 -6.41 7.71
CA LEU A 431 -9.77 -5.20 7.92
C LEU A 431 -8.47 -5.19 7.11
N LEU A 432 -7.78 -6.33 7.05
CA LEU A 432 -6.57 -6.51 6.23
C LEU A 432 -6.87 -6.23 4.75
N LEU A 433 -7.91 -6.86 4.20
CA LEU A 433 -8.29 -6.69 2.80
C LEU A 433 -8.73 -5.24 2.52
N ARG A 434 -9.43 -4.60 3.46
CA ARG A 434 -9.78 -3.18 3.39
C ARG A 434 -8.55 -2.31 3.21
N HIS A 435 -7.58 -2.44 4.11
CA HIS A 435 -6.35 -1.64 4.07
C HIS A 435 -5.52 -1.89 2.81
N ALA A 436 -5.38 -3.15 2.38
CA ALA A 436 -4.68 -3.49 1.14
C ALA A 436 -5.39 -2.90 -0.09
N THR A 437 -6.73 -2.92 -0.11
CA THR A 437 -7.52 -2.32 -1.19
C THR A 437 -7.39 -0.80 -1.21
N ASP A 438 -7.51 -0.13 -0.07
CA ASP A 438 -7.35 1.32 0.06
C ASP A 438 -5.96 1.78 -0.39
N CYS A 439 -4.94 1.01 -0.02
CA CYS A 439 -3.56 1.24 -0.42
C CYS A 439 -3.40 1.26 -1.94
N VAL A 440 -3.92 0.25 -2.63
CA VAL A 440 -3.82 0.15 -4.09
C VAL A 440 -4.68 1.23 -4.76
N ILE A 441 -5.89 1.48 -4.28
CA ILE A 441 -6.76 2.55 -4.81
C ILE A 441 -6.07 3.90 -4.71
N ALA A 442 -5.51 4.24 -3.54
CA ALA A 442 -4.82 5.51 -3.34
C ALA A 442 -3.61 5.64 -4.27
N LYS A 443 -2.83 4.56 -4.46
CA LYS A 443 -1.70 4.58 -5.38
C LYS A 443 -2.14 4.78 -6.84
N LEU A 444 -3.18 4.05 -7.26
CA LEU A 444 -3.74 4.18 -8.61
C LEU A 444 -4.28 5.59 -8.88
N GLN A 445 -4.96 6.19 -7.91
CA GLN A 445 -5.44 7.58 -7.99
C GLN A 445 -4.27 8.55 -8.15
N SER A 446 -3.21 8.38 -7.35
CA SER A 446 -1.98 9.20 -7.42
C SER A 446 -1.33 9.11 -8.80
N ILE A 447 -1.14 7.90 -9.35
CA ILE A 447 -0.44 7.72 -10.63
C ILE A 447 -1.30 8.03 -11.86
N SER A 448 -2.62 8.12 -11.69
CA SER A 448 -3.55 8.48 -12.78
C SER A 448 -3.61 10.00 -13.03
N LEU A 449 -2.99 10.81 -12.16
CA LEU A 449 -2.84 12.24 -12.37
C LEU A 449 -1.62 12.55 -13.26
N PRO A 450 -1.69 13.62 -14.09
CA PRO A 450 -0.54 14.16 -14.80
C PRO A 450 0.64 14.39 -13.86
N VAL A 451 1.87 14.21 -14.33
CA VAL A 451 3.07 14.28 -13.47
C VAL A 451 3.16 15.64 -12.77
N GLU A 452 2.76 16.72 -13.43
CA GLU A 452 2.75 18.07 -12.87
C GLU A 452 1.73 18.23 -11.73
N ASP A 453 0.64 17.46 -11.76
CA ASP A 453 -0.47 17.52 -10.79
C ASP A 453 -0.34 16.51 -9.64
N ARG A 454 0.71 15.67 -9.65
CA ARG A 454 0.95 14.67 -8.60
C ARG A 454 1.39 15.35 -7.32
N SER A 455 0.46 15.45 -6.36
CA SER A 455 0.82 15.91 -5.02
C SER A 455 1.56 14.82 -4.21
N PRO A 456 2.58 15.18 -3.41
CA PRO A 456 3.19 14.27 -2.44
C PRO A 456 2.19 13.65 -1.44
N LYS A 457 1.03 14.29 -1.25
CA LYS A 457 -0.04 13.83 -0.36
C LYS A 457 -0.69 12.54 -0.84
N GLY A 458 -0.83 12.36 -2.16
CA GLY A 458 -1.46 11.17 -2.75
C GLY A 458 -0.63 9.90 -2.51
N ASP A 459 0.67 9.98 -2.77
CA ASP A 459 1.61 8.89 -2.50
C ASP A 459 1.74 8.58 -1.00
N LEU A 460 1.70 9.60 -0.16
CA LEU A 460 1.78 9.42 1.29
C LEU A 460 0.52 8.75 1.88
N LYS A 461 -0.67 9.10 1.37
CA LYS A 461 -1.91 8.39 1.71
C LYS A 461 -1.82 6.91 1.36
N ALA A 462 -1.29 6.58 0.18
CA ALA A 462 -1.09 5.19 -0.22
C ALA A 462 -0.13 4.46 0.73
N LEU A 463 0.98 5.09 1.12
CA LEU A 463 1.94 4.54 2.09
C LEU A 463 1.35 4.35 3.50
N MET A 464 0.46 5.25 3.96
CA MET A 464 -0.22 5.08 5.24
C MET A 464 -1.14 3.84 5.25
N HIS A 465 -1.91 3.64 4.18
CA HIS A 465 -2.72 2.43 4.02
C HIS A 465 -1.85 1.18 3.89
N TYR A 466 -0.72 1.27 3.18
CA TYR A 466 0.26 0.21 3.07
C TYR A 466 0.78 -0.23 4.45
N GLN A 467 1.18 0.73 5.31
CA GLN A 467 1.66 0.44 6.66
C GLN A 467 0.57 -0.23 7.53
N LYS A 468 -0.68 0.25 7.43
CA LYS A 468 -1.82 -0.38 8.13
C LYS A 468 -2.06 -1.81 7.64
N ALA A 469 -1.99 -2.03 6.33
CA ALA A 469 -2.15 -3.34 5.73
C ALA A 469 -1.03 -4.32 6.13
N LEU A 470 0.24 -3.89 6.14
CA LEU A 470 1.36 -4.71 6.59
C LEU A 470 1.23 -5.12 8.06
N LYS A 471 0.79 -4.21 8.92
CA LYS A 471 0.54 -4.53 10.34
C LYS A 471 -0.57 -5.57 10.49
N ALA A 472 -1.71 -5.35 9.84
CA ALA A 472 -2.82 -6.30 9.86
C ALA A 472 -2.45 -7.65 9.23
N LEU A 473 -1.59 -7.65 8.20
CA LEU A 473 -1.08 -8.85 7.55
C LEU A 473 -0.20 -9.65 8.51
N GLN A 474 0.69 -8.98 9.24
CA GLN A 474 1.55 -9.63 10.22
C GLN A 474 0.72 -10.31 11.33
N GLU A 475 -0.32 -9.63 11.82
CA GLU A 475 -1.26 -10.20 12.79
C GLU A 475 -2.00 -11.42 12.22
N ALA A 476 -2.50 -11.33 10.99
CA ALA A 476 -3.22 -12.43 10.32
C ALA A 476 -2.32 -13.66 10.04
N LEU A 477 -1.05 -13.45 9.68
CA LEU A 477 -0.10 -14.54 9.42
C LEU A 477 0.31 -15.29 10.70
N LEU A 478 0.24 -14.64 11.87
CA LEU A 478 0.54 -15.25 13.17
C LEU A 478 -0.67 -15.96 13.77
N ASP A 479 -1.88 -15.70 13.28
CA ASP A 479 -3.09 -16.35 13.73
C ASP A 479 -3.33 -17.65 12.96
N ALA A 480 -3.53 -18.76 13.70
CA ALA A 480 -3.68 -20.11 13.15
C ALA A 480 -4.92 -20.30 12.25
N ARG A 481 -5.91 -19.41 12.33
CA ARG A 481 -7.16 -19.46 11.54
C ARG A 481 -7.17 -18.43 10.43
N GLU A 482 -6.55 -17.27 10.61
CA GLU A 482 -6.58 -16.18 9.61
C GLU A 482 -5.57 -16.40 8.47
N TRP A 483 -4.41 -17.01 8.73
CA TRP A 483 -3.32 -17.12 7.73
C TRP A 483 -3.75 -17.84 6.45
N ALA A 484 -4.61 -18.86 6.57
CA ALA A 484 -5.04 -19.71 5.47
C ALA A 484 -6.28 -19.17 4.72
N LYS A 485 -6.88 -18.06 5.17
CA LYS A 485 -8.10 -17.53 4.55
C LYS A 485 -7.83 -16.98 3.15
N PRO A 486 -8.80 -17.11 2.22
CA PRO A 486 -8.65 -16.55 0.89
C PRO A 486 -8.54 -15.02 0.88
N GLU A 487 -9.15 -14.32 1.84
CA GLU A 487 -9.02 -12.86 1.99
C GLU A 487 -7.61 -12.44 2.38
N THR A 488 -6.91 -13.24 3.20
CA THR A 488 -5.50 -13.01 3.55
C THR A 488 -4.62 -13.13 2.31
N LEU A 489 -4.80 -14.19 1.52
CA LEU A 489 -4.09 -14.34 0.24
C LEU A 489 -4.40 -13.19 -0.74
N CYS A 490 -5.67 -12.78 -0.84
CA CYS A 490 -6.09 -11.67 -1.69
C CYS A 490 -5.39 -10.36 -1.29
N ALA A 491 -5.35 -10.06 0.01
CA ALA A 491 -4.66 -8.88 0.51
C ALA A 491 -3.16 -8.90 0.21
N ILE A 492 -2.49 -10.05 0.36
CA ILE A 492 -1.07 -10.21 0.00
C ILE A 492 -0.87 -9.95 -1.51
N GLN A 493 -1.72 -10.52 -2.37
CA GLN A 493 -1.61 -10.28 -3.82
C GLN A 493 -1.80 -8.78 -4.16
N LEU A 494 -2.74 -8.09 -3.51
CA LEU A 494 -2.94 -6.64 -3.66
C LEU A 494 -1.73 -5.83 -3.18
N LEU A 495 -1.09 -6.24 -2.08
CA LEU A 495 0.11 -5.58 -1.57
C LEU A 495 1.30 -5.79 -2.51
N GLY A 496 1.45 -6.98 -3.09
CA GLY A 496 2.45 -7.22 -4.14
C GLY A 496 2.24 -6.32 -5.37
N ILE A 497 0.98 -6.09 -5.76
CA ILE A 497 0.62 -5.14 -6.82
C ILE A 497 1.00 -3.71 -6.41
N PHE A 498 0.69 -3.29 -5.19
CA PHE A 498 1.06 -1.97 -4.69
C PHE A 498 2.57 -1.74 -4.75
N GLU A 499 3.38 -2.69 -4.24
CA GLU A 499 4.84 -2.57 -4.26
C GLU A 499 5.37 -2.41 -5.68
N ALA A 500 4.78 -3.17 -6.61
CA ALA A 500 5.17 -3.11 -7.99
C ALA A 500 4.78 -1.78 -8.68
N LEU A 501 3.64 -1.18 -8.30
CA LEU A 501 3.26 0.18 -8.72
C LEU A 501 4.09 1.28 -8.06
N ASN A 502 4.65 1.01 -6.88
CA ASN A 502 5.42 2.00 -6.13
C ASN A 502 6.86 2.11 -6.61
N GLY A 503 7.40 1.07 -7.25
CA GLY A 503 8.60 1.11 -8.10
C GLY A 503 9.78 1.91 -7.53
N ASN A 504 10.53 1.33 -6.60
CA ASN A 504 11.85 1.84 -6.24
C ASN A 504 12.93 1.10 -7.06
N GLU A 505 13.77 1.84 -7.78
CA GLU A 505 14.85 1.35 -8.66
C GLU A 505 15.91 0.48 -7.95
N LYS A 506 15.89 0.40 -6.62
CA LYS A 506 16.97 -0.20 -5.81
C LYS A 506 16.62 -1.50 -5.08
N GLU A 507 15.35 -1.91 -5.01
CA GLU A 507 14.96 -3.14 -4.30
C GLU A 507 13.89 -3.93 -5.04
N ASP A 508 14.19 -5.21 -5.32
CA ASP A 508 13.28 -6.25 -5.82
C ASP A 508 12.17 -6.62 -4.81
N SER A 509 11.63 -5.64 -4.07
CA SER A 509 10.68 -5.87 -2.97
C SER A 509 9.45 -6.64 -3.44
N TRP A 510 8.95 -6.28 -4.63
CA TRP A 510 7.78 -6.91 -5.23
C TRP A 510 8.02 -8.40 -5.53
N ILE A 511 9.23 -8.80 -5.94
CA ILE A 511 9.59 -10.22 -6.15
C ILE A 511 9.54 -10.97 -4.84
N GLN A 512 10.04 -10.37 -3.76
CA GLN A 512 9.97 -10.97 -2.42
C GLN A 512 8.52 -11.12 -1.96
N HIS A 513 7.67 -10.13 -2.23
CA HIS A 513 6.25 -10.20 -1.91
C HIS A 513 5.54 -11.31 -2.67
N ILE A 514 5.76 -11.43 -3.98
CA ILE A 514 5.20 -12.50 -4.81
C ILE A 514 5.75 -13.87 -4.37
N GLY A 515 7.03 -13.97 -4.03
CA GLY A 515 7.62 -15.19 -3.48
C GLY A 515 7.00 -15.58 -2.13
N GLY A 516 6.67 -14.61 -1.28
CA GLY A 516 5.89 -14.82 -0.06
C GLY A 516 4.48 -15.36 -0.34
N ALA A 517 3.78 -14.74 -1.29
CA ALA A 517 2.45 -15.18 -1.73
C ALA A 517 2.48 -16.60 -2.33
N ALA A 518 3.50 -16.93 -3.15
CA ALA A 518 3.69 -18.25 -3.72
C ALA A 518 3.89 -19.33 -2.63
N ARG A 519 4.73 -19.05 -1.63
CA ARG A 519 4.90 -19.94 -0.47
C ARG A 519 3.62 -20.12 0.33
N LEU A 520 2.80 -19.07 0.46
CA LEU A 520 1.51 -19.17 1.12
C LEU A 520 0.52 -20.03 0.33
N VAL A 521 0.48 -19.88 -1.00
CA VAL A 521 -0.32 -20.76 -1.87
C VAL A 521 0.12 -22.21 -1.68
N GLU A 522 1.43 -22.48 -1.73
CA GLU A 522 1.96 -23.83 -1.52
C GLU A 522 1.61 -24.38 -0.13
N ALA A 523 1.77 -23.58 0.93
CA ALA A 523 1.47 -23.96 2.31
C ALA A 523 -0.02 -24.24 2.57
N ARG A 524 -0.93 -23.53 1.89
CA ARG A 524 -2.38 -23.82 1.93
C ARG A 524 -2.69 -25.18 1.29
N GLY A 525 -1.90 -25.58 0.29
CA GLY A 525 -2.08 -26.84 -0.42
C GLY A 525 -3.21 -26.80 -1.45
N ALA A 526 -3.13 -27.69 -2.45
CA ALA A 526 -4.04 -27.73 -3.60
C ALA A 526 -5.51 -27.92 -3.20
N HIS A 527 -5.78 -28.65 -2.11
CA HIS A 527 -7.13 -28.94 -1.62
C HIS A 527 -7.90 -27.71 -1.12
N MET A 528 -7.24 -26.56 -0.91
CA MET A 528 -7.85 -25.33 -0.42
C MET A 528 -8.35 -24.40 -1.54
N PHE A 529 -8.31 -24.83 -2.81
CA PHE A 529 -8.72 -24.01 -3.96
C PHE A 529 -10.01 -24.54 -4.60
N LYS A 530 -11.12 -24.45 -3.87
CA LYS A 530 -12.40 -25.06 -4.26
C LYS A 530 -13.45 -24.04 -4.68
N SER A 531 -13.50 -22.90 -4.00
CA SER A 531 -14.49 -21.87 -4.31
C SER A 531 -14.11 -21.09 -5.57
N GLU A 532 -15.09 -20.43 -6.16
CA GLU A 532 -14.89 -19.54 -7.31
C GLU A 532 -13.86 -18.43 -7.03
N PHE A 533 -13.93 -17.84 -5.83
CA PHE A 533 -12.98 -16.81 -5.38
C PHE A 533 -11.56 -17.36 -5.24
N GLU A 534 -11.41 -18.54 -4.66
CA GLU A 534 -10.10 -19.17 -4.52
C GLU A 534 -9.51 -19.57 -5.87
N ARG A 535 -10.31 -20.11 -6.79
CA ARG A 535 -9.87 -20.43 -8.15
C ARG A 535 -9.45 -19.17 -8.91
N ALA A 536 -10.19 -18.07 -8.76
CA ALA A 536 -9.81 -16.78 -9.32
C ALA A 536 -8.49 -16.24 -8.73
N LEU A 537 -8.31 -16.32 -7.41
CA LEU A 537 -7.06 -15.97 -6.71
C LEU A 537 -5.88 -16.82 -7.21
N PHE A 538 -6.11 -18.11 -7.44
CA PHE A 538 -5.09 -19.03 -7.91
C PHE A 538 -4.69 -18.73 -9.36
N LEU A 539 -5.65 -18.58 -10.27
CA LEU A 539 -5.40 -18.24 -11.68
C LEU A 539 -4.58 -16.96 -11.82
N ALA A 540 -4.95 -15.92 -11.06
CA ALA A 540 -4.23 -14.64 -11.04
C ALA A 540 -2.78 -14.78 -10.57
N HIS A 541 -2.46 -15.82 -9.79
CA HIS A 541 -1.16 -16.01 -9.16
C HIS A 541 -0.22 -16.99 -9.88
N ILE A 542 -0.71 -17.74 -10.87
CA ILE A 542 0.10 -18.74 -11.60
C ILE A 542 1.34 -18.10 -12.21
N GLY A 543 1.17 -17.07 -13.05
CA GLY A 543 2.32 -16.49 -13.73
C GLY A 543 3.26 -15.68 -12.84
N PRO A 544 2.77 -14.89 -11.86
CA PRO A 544 3.62 -14.35 -10.78
C PRO A 544 4.46 -15.43 -10.09
N THR A 545 3.88 -16.58 -9.76
CA THR A 545 4.58 -17.71 -9.13
C THR A 545 5.67 -18.28 -10.03
N VAL A 546 5.37 -18.53 -11.31
CA VAL A 546 6.36 -19.01 -12.29
C VAL A 546 7.49 -18.00 -12.44
N MET A 547 7.19 -16.71 -12.49
CA MET A 547 8.21 -15.68 -12.65
C MET A 547 9.09 -15.50 -11.41
N ALA A 548 8.52 -15.60 -10.21
CA ALA A 548 9.31 -15.60 -8.98
C ALA A 548 10.32 -16.76 -8.97
N ALA A 549 9.90 -17.95 -9.39
CA ALA A 549 10.79 -19.11 -9.53
C ALA A 549 11.84 -18.90 -10.64
N PHE A 550 11.42 -18.35 -11.78
CA PHE A 550 12.31 -18.02 -12.90
C PHE A 550 13.45 -17.07 -12.48
N LEU A 551 13.11 -15.95 -11.83
CA LEU A 551 14.07 -14.92 -11.41
C LEU A 551 14.92 -15.34 -10.21
N SER A 552 14.40 -16.21 -9.35
CA SER A 552 15.10 -16.67 -8.13
C SER A 552 15.93 -17.94 -8.34
N ASN A 553 16.06 -18.45 -9.57
CA ASN A 553 16.75 -19.71 -9.86
C ASN A 553 16.21 -20.93 -9.07
N THR A 554 14.89 -21.02 -8.90
CA THR A 554 14.25 -22.15 -8.21
C THR A 554 13.30 -22.92 -9.13
N THR A 555 12.99 -24.16 -8.77
CA THR A 555 11.90 -24.92 -9.42
C THR A 555 10.53 -24.34 -9.07
N CYS A 556 9.52 -24.60 -9.89
CA CYS A 556 8.16 -24.14 -9.63
C CYS A 556 7.30 -25.29 -9.07
N PHE A 557 6.71 -25.12 -7.89
CA PHE A 557 5.86 -26.16 -7.27
C PHE A 557 4.62 -26.50 -8.12
N LEU A 558 4.19 -25.58 -9.00
CA LEU A 558 3.06 -25.78 -9.89
C LEU A 558 3.28 -26.93 -10.89
N GLU A 559 4.51 -27.42 -11.07
CA GLU A 559 4.81 -28.61 -11.88
C GLU A 559 4.19 -29.90 -11.32
N GLN A 560 3.89 -29.95 -10.01
CA GLN A 560 3.34 -31.15 -9.38
C GLN A 560 1.92 -31.44 -9.87
N SER A 561 1.57 -32.72 -9.98
CA SER A 561 0.29 -33.19 -10.53
C SER A 561 -0.94 -32.62 -9.82
N GLN A 562 -0.87 -32.46 -8.50
CA GLN A 562 -1.95 -31.87 -7.69
C GLN A 562 -2.25 -30.43 -8.10
N TRP A 563 -1.24 -29.62 -8.38
CA TRP A 563 -1.42 -28.23 -8.80
C TRP A 563 -1.86 -28.15 -10.27
N GLN A 564 -1.33 -29.03 -11.12
CA GLN A 564 -1.81 -29.17 -12.50
C GLN A 564 -3.30 -29.52 -12.57
N ALA A 565 -3.84 -30.26 -11.60
CA ALA A 565 -5.28 -30.54 -11.50
C ALA A 565 -6.07 -29.25 -11.19
N VAL A 566 -5.65 -28.48 -10.18
CA VAL A 566 -6.29 -27.19 -9.84
C VAL A 566 -6.26 -26.22 -11.03
N ILE A 567 -5.15 -26.16 -11.76
CA ILE A 567 -5.01 -25.33 -12.98
C ILE A 567 -6.05 -25.72 -14.03
N ARG A 568 -6.21 -27.03 -14.30
CA ARG A 568 -7.19 -27.54 -15.26
C ARG A 568 -8.61 -27.20 -14.86
N GLU A 569 -8.96 -27.41 -13.59
CA GLU A 569 -10.29 -27.07 -13.06
C GLU A 569 -10.56 -25.58 -13.18
N ALA A 570 -9.63 -24.74 -12.73
CA ALA A 570 -9.80 -23.30 -12.72
C ALA A 570 -9.97 -22.73 -14.13
N VAL A 571 -9.22 -23.22 -15.13
CA VAL A 571 -9.40 -22.82 -16.55
C VAL A 571 -10.71 -23.36 -17.13
N SER A 572 -11.07 -24.60 -16.79
CA SER A 572 -12.30 -25.20 -17.29
C SER A 572 -13.54 -24.41 -16.86
N GLU A 573 -13.53 -23.88 -15.63
CA GLU A 573 -14.62 -23.09 -15.07
C GLU A 573 -14.54 -21.59 -15.38
N ASP A 574 -13.48 -21.14 -16.05
CA ASP A 574 -13.36 -19.75 -16.47
C ASP A 574 -14.17 -19.49 -17.74
N SER A 575 -15.26 -18.75 -17.61
CA SER A 575 -16.12 -18.38 -18.73
C SER A 575 -15.45 -17.36 -19.66
N THR A 576 -14.46 -16.60 -19.20
CA THR A 576 -13.77 -15.59 -20.02
C THR A 576 -12.80 -16.21 -21.03
N LEU A 577 -12.40 -17.47 -20.81
CA LEU A 577 -11.47 -18.21 -21.67
C LEU A 577 -12.17 -19.07 -22.73
N SER A 578 -13.49 -18.92 -22.92
CA SER A 578 -14.36 -19.81 -23.72
C SER A 578 -13.69 -20.50 -24.93
N ASN A 579 -13.14 -19.75 -25.89
CA ASN A 579 -12.52 -20.28 -27.11
C ASN A 579 -11.03 -20.65 -26.99
N ASP A 580 -10.44 -20.36 -25.84
CA ASP A 580 -8.99 -20.28 -25.62
C ASP A 580 -8.47 -21.21 -24.52
N LYS A 581 -9.36 -21.88 -23.77
CA LYS A 581 -9.02 -22.80 -22.66
C LYS A 581 -7.94 -23.80 -23.03
N GLU A 582 -8.11 -24.48 -24.16
CA GLU A 582 -7.19 -25.53 -24.59
C GLU A 582 -5.82 -24.94 -24.99
N PHE A 583 -5.81 -23.74 -25.59
CA PHE A 583 -4.56 -23.03 -25.91
C PHE A 583 -3.84 -22.56 -24.66
N ALA A 584 -4.56 -22.04 -23.67
CA ALA A 584 -4.01 -21.62 -22.39
C ALA A 584 -3.39 -22.79 -21.63
N LEU A 585 -4.12 -23.91 -21.49
CA LEU A 585 -3.63 -25.12 -20.82
C LEU A 585 -2.38 -25.70 -21.49
N ALA A 586 -2.38 -25.80 -22.82
CA ALA A 586 -1.23 -26.34 -23.54
C ALA A 586 0.01 -25.44 -23.42
N LEU A 587 -0.16 -24.12 -23.44
CA LEU A 587 0.95 -23.19 -23.30
C LEU A 587 1.51 -23.15 -21.88
N TRP A 588 0.63 -23.23 -20.87
CA TRP A 588 1.04 -23.24 -19.47
C TRP A 588 1.90 -24.42 -19.07
N GLY A 589 1.67 -25.61 -19.64
CA GLY A 589 2.60 -26.72 -19.46
C GLY A 589 4.04 -26.35 -19.89
N GLY A 590 4.18 -25.63 -21.00
CA GLY A 590 5.48 -25.13 -21.47
C GLY A 590 6.07 -23.98 -20.65
N LEU A 591 5.21 -23.23 -19.96
CA LEU A 591 5.57 -22.08 -19.13
C LEU A 591 6.04 -22.50 -17.74
N ILE A 592 5.28 -23.37 -17.08
CA ILE A 592 5.46 -23.78 -15.68
C ILE A 592 6.77 -24.55 -15.49
N GLU A 593 7.20 -25.32 -16.49
CA GLU A 593 8.46 -26.06 -16.46
C GLU A 593 9.68 -25.21 -16.83
N LEU A 594 9.49 -23.98 -17.32
CA LEU A 594 10.59 -23.11 -17.76
C LEU A 594 11.60 -22.81 -16.62
N PRO A 595 11.18 -22.50 -15.37
CA PRO A 595 12.13 -22.27 -14.27
C PRO A 595 13.05 -23.46 -14.01
N ARG A 596 12.52 -24.69 -14.03
CA ARG A 596 13.34 -25.90 -13.88
C ARG A 596 14.34 -26.05 -15.02
N LEU A 597 13.90 -25.92 -16.28
CA LEU A 597 14.81 -26.06 -17.42
C LEU A 597 15.95 -25.03 -17.37
N PHE A 598 15.65 -23.80 -16.96
CA PHE A 598 16.66 -22.76 -16.78
C PHE A 598 17.60 -23.08 -15.61
N LYS A 599 17.07 -23.53 -14.48
CA LYS A 599 17.86 -23.95 -13.32
C LYS A 599 18.80 -25.11 -13.66
N ASP A 600 18.28 -26.18 -14.27
CA ASP A 600 19.07 -27.35 -14.68
C ASP A 600 20.20 -26.91 -15.65
N THR A 601 19.90 -26.00 -16.58
CA THR A 601 20.92 -25.41 -17.49
C THR A 601 21.97 -24.59 -16.73
N THR A 602 21.54 -23.82 -15.72
CA THR A 602 22.42 -23.02 -14.87
C THR A 602 23.37 -23.90 -14.09
N GLU A 603 22.88 -25.01 -13.51
CA GLU A 603 23.68 -25.97 -12.76
C GLU A 603 24.72 -26.67 -13.63
N LEU A 604 24.39 -26.96 -14.90
CA LEU A 604 25.36 -27.52 -15.85
C LEU A 604 26.46 -26.51 -16.22
N LEU A 605 26.10 -25.26 -16.50
CA LEU A 605 27.05 -24.22 -16.93
C LEU A 605 27.94 -23.70 -15.80
N LEU A 606 27.46 -23.72 -14.56
CA LEU A 606 28.19 -23.29 -13.37
C LEU A 606 28.83 -24.46 -12.61
N ALA A 607 28.83 -25.67 -13.17
CA ALA A 607 29.41 -26.83 -12.51
C ALA A 607 30.93 -26.62 -12.32
N PRO A 608 31.48 -26.85 -11.11
CA PRO A 608 32.91 -26.66 -10.84
C PRO A 608 33.81 -27.67 -11.59
N CYS A 609 33.22 -28.75 -12.09
CA CYS A 609 33.85 -29.77 -12.90
C CYS A 609 32.98 -30.06 -14.13
N SER A 610 33.59 -30.56 -15.21
CA SER A 610 32.86 -30.93 -16.42
C SER A 610 31.69 -31.86 -16.09
N PRO A 611 30.44 -31.49 -16.41
CA PRO A 611 29.28 -32.32 -16.11
C PRO A 611 29.31 -33.61 -16.92
N LEU A 612 28.66 -34.66 -16.39
CA LEU A 612 28.54 -35.94 -17.09
C LEU A 612 27.73 -35.73 -18.37
N GLN A 613 28.21 -36.27 -19.50
CA GLN A 613 27.54 -36.14 -20.80
C GLN A 613 26.07 -36.60 -20.76
N LYS A 614 25.77 -37.64 -19.96
CA LYS A 614 24.39 -38.11 -19.75
C LYS A 614 23.48 -37.02 -19.18
N ASP A 615 23.96 -36.21 -18.24
CA ASP A 615 23.17 -35.15 -17.62
C ASP A 615 22.95 -33.99 -18.61
N VAL A 616 23.96 -33.69 -19.41
CA VAL A 616 23.87 -32.74 -20.53
C VAL A 616 22.82 -33.18 -21.55
N ASP A 617 22.89 -34.43 -21.99
CA ASP A 617 21.97 -35.00 -22.96
C ASP A 617 20.53 -35.00 -22.43
N ASN A 618 20.33 -35.36 -21.15
CA ASN A 618 19.02 -35.33 -20.50
C ASN A 618 18.39 -33.93 -20.53
N VAL A 619 19.16 -32.87 -20.24
CA VAL A 619 18.65 -31.49 -20.27
C VAL A 619 18.36 -31.05 -21.70
N ILE A 620 19.23 -31.38 -22.67
CA ILE A 620 19.00 -31.11 -24.09
C ILE A 620 17.72 -31.79 -24.59
N GLU A 621 17.53 -33.07 -24.30
CA GLU A 621 16.35 -33.84 -24.70
C GLU A 621 15.07 -33.22 -24.15
N ARG A 622 15.06 -32.85 -22.86
CA ARG A 622 13.92 -32.19 -22.22
C ARG A 622 13.65 -30.82 -22.83
N LEU A 623 14.67 -29.99 -23.07
CA LEU A 623 14.51 -28.68 -23.74
C LEU A 623 13.95 -28.83 -25.15
N LEU A 624 14.48 -29.77 -25.95
CA LEU A 624 13.99 -30.05 -27.31
C LEU A 624 12.55 -30.54 -27.31
N ALA A 625 12.19 -31.46 -26.41
CA ALA A 625 10.82 -31.95 -26.29
C ALA A 625 9.84 -30.82 -25.94
N LYS A 626 10.18 -29.96 -24.97
CA LYS A 626 9.33 -28.84 -24.57
C LYS A 626 9.27 -27.75 -25.62
N ARG A 627 10.35 -27.54 -26.38
CA ARG A 627 10.37 -26.66 -27.55
C ARG A 627 9.50 -27.19 -28.69
N LYS A 628 9.51 -28.50 -28.95
CA LYS A 628 8.61 -29.15 -29.93
C LYS A 628 7.14 -28.91 -29.58
N ASN A 629 6.78 -28.97 -28.30
CA ASN A 629 5.42 -28.67 -27.84
C ASN A 629 4.99 -27.23 -28.18
N LEU A 630 5.91 -26.25 -28.07
CA LEU A 630 5.64 -24.86 -28.50
C LEU A 630 5.39 -24.78 -30.01
N MET A 631 6.14 -25.53 -30.82
CA MET A 631 5.92 -25.56 -32.28
C MET A 631 4.56 -26.16 -32.63
N ILE A 632 4.18 -27.26 -31.98
CA ILE A 632 2.85 -27.88 -32.13
C ILE A 632 1.77 -26.87 -31.73
N TRP A 633 1.97 -26.16 -30.62
CA TRP A 633 1.06 -25.12 -30.18
C TRP A 633 0.92 -24.01 -31.22
N LEU A 634 2.02 -23.52 -31.81
CA LEU A 634 2.00 -22.51 -32.87
C LEU A 634 1.25 -22.99 -34.11
N THR A 635 1.46 -24.23 -34.54
CA THR A 635 0.71 -24.81 -35.67
C THR A 635 -0.78 -24.88 -35.38
N TRP A 636 -1.15 -25.30 -34.17
CA TRP A 636 -2.54 -25.45 -33.77
C TRP A 636 -3.25 -24.10 -33.69
N VAL A 637 -2.59 -23.09 -33.11
CA VAL A 637 -3.18 -21.78 -32.90
C VAL A 637 -3.27 -20.95 -34.19
N ARG A 638 -2.40 -21.22 -35.19
CA ARG A 638 -2.51 -20.66 -36.55
C ARG A 638 -3.75 -21.16 -37.30
N LYS A 639 -4.27 -22.36 -36.97
CA LYS A 639 -5.52 -22.88 -37.57
C LYS A 639 -6.76 -22.11 -37.08
N LYS A 640 -6.64 -21.32 -36.01
CA LYS A 640 -7.69 -20.47 -35.46
C LYS A 640 -7.19 -19.02 -35.34
N PRO A 641 -6.99 -18.32 -36.47
CA PRO A 641 -6.43 -16.97 -36.46
C PRO A 641 -7.38 -15.97 -35.78
N ILE A 642 -6.81 -14.92 -35.18
CA ILE A 642 -7.58 -13.85 -34.52
C ILE A 642 -8.45 -13.10 -35.54
N VAL A 643 -7.90 -12.79 -36.70
CA VAL A 643 -8.61 -12.16 -37.82
C VAL A 643 -8.38 -12.99 -39.07
N LYS A 644 -9.44 -13.28 -39.84
CA LYS A 644 -9.33 -14.04 -41.09
C LYS A 644 -8.84 -13.17 -42.26
N ASN A 645 -9.22 -11.89 -42.31
CA ASN A 645 -8.88 -10.92 -43.36
C ASN A 645 -8.48 -9.57 -42.76
N GLY A 646 -7.35 -9.00 -43.19
CA GLY A 646 -6.91 -7.63 -42.86
C GLY A 646 -6.25 -7.45 -41.48
N GLY A 647 -5.46 -6.38 -41.33
CA GLY A 647 -5.04 -5.80 -40.04
C GLY A 647 -3.92 -6.52 -39.26
N LEU A 648 -3.96 -7.85 -39.16
CA LEU A 648 -3.06 -8.61 -38.27
C LEU A 648 -2.44 -9.78 -39.03
N ARG A 649 -1.10 -9.83 -39.04
CA ARG A 649 -0.32 -10.93 -39.62
C ARG A 649 0.53 -11.61 -38.56
N GLU A 650 0.99 -12.82 -38.85
CA GLU A 650 2.01 -13.48 -38.03
C GLU A 650 3.20 -13.81 -38.93
N ASP A 651 4.41 -13.61 -38.43
CA ASP A 651 5.61 -14.05 -39.14
C ASP A 651 5.86 -15.56 -38.98
N GLU A 652 6.96 -16.04 -39.55
CA GLU A 652 7.35 -17.45 -39.51
C GLU A 652 7.58 -17.97 -38.07
N TYR A 653 8.01 -17.12 -37.15
CA TYR A 653 8.29 -17.46 -35.77
C TYR A 653 7.06 -17.40 -34.87
N GLY A 654 5.96 -16.82 -35.35
CA GLY A 654 4.70 -16.64 -34.62
C GLY A 654 4.63 -15.33 -33.84
N VAL A 655 5.48 -14.36 -34.17
CA VAL A 655 5.40 -12.98 -33.68
C VAL A 655 4.36 -12.23 -34.53
N LEU A 656 3.47 -11.50 -33.86
CA LEU A 656 2.39 -10.76 -34.52
C LEU A 656 2.94 -9.49 -35.17
N VAL A 657 2.43 -9.15 -36.34
CA VAL A 657 2.70 -7.90 -37.06
C VAL A 657 1.37 -7.15 -37.18
N PHE A 658 1.34 -5.93 -36.63
CA PHE A 658 0.15 -5.09 -36.59
C PHE A 658 0.13 -4.11 -37.76
N SER A 659 -1.02 -3.98 -38.39
CA SER A 659 -1.31 -3.03 -39.47
C SER A 659 -2.26 -1.94 -38.96
N PRO A 660 -2.28 -0.73 -39.58
CA PRO A 660 -3.17 0.35 -39.18
C PRO A 660 -4.66 0.01 -39.17
N GLU A 661 -5.07 -1.01 -39.92
CA GLU A 661 -6.47 -1.45 -39.97
C GLU A 661 -6.85 -2.41 -38.84
N PHE A 662 -5.93 -2.80 -37.95
CA PHE A 662 -6.24 -3.67 -36.83
C PHE A 662 -7.01 -2.94 -35.72
N ASP A 663 -8.30 -3.25 -35.60
CA ASP A 663 -9.14 -2.78 -34.51
C ASP A 663 -9.56 -3.93 -33.59
N TYR A 664 -8.94 -4.01 -32.41
CA TYR A 664 -9.28 -5.00 -31.39
C TYR A 664 -10.65 -4.74 -30.73
N ARG A 665 -11.16 -3.49 -30.78
CA ARG A 665 -12.44 -3.11 -30.16
C ARG A 665 -13.60 -3.86 -30.78
N GLY A 666 -13.58 -4.06 -32.09
CA GLY A 666 -14.58 -4.86 -32.82
C GLY A 666 -14.52 -6.37 -32.56
N LEU A 667 -13.43 -6.88 -31.98
CA LEU A 667 -13.20 -8.32 -31.80
C LEU A 667 -13.58 -8.82 -30.40
N GLY A 668 -13.63 -7.97 -29.38
CA GLY A 668 -14.02 -8.34 -28.02
C GLY A 668 -12.90 -9.00 -27.17
N PRO A 669 -13.19 -9.38 -25.91
CA PRO A 669 -12.17 -9.71 -24.91
C PRO A 669 -11.27 -10.92 -25.22
N TRP A 670 -11.78 -11.90 -25.96
CA TRP A 670 -11.02 -13.11 -26.32
C TRP A 670 -9.80 -12.78 -27.21
N CYS A 671 -9.87 -11.72 -28.04
CA CYS A 671 -8.74 -11.27 -28.85
C CYS A 671 -7.54 -10.91 -27.97
N ILE A 672 -7.78 -10.23 -26.85
CA ILE A 672 -6.73 -9.83 -25.91
C ILE A 672 -6.06 -11.05 -25.24
N THR A 673 -6.85 -12.07 -24.89
CA THR A 673 -6.32 -13.33 -24.39
C THR A 673 -5.37 -13.99 -25.40
N ARG A 674 -5.75 -14.02 -26.68
CA ARG A 674 -4.89 -14.55 -27.76
C ARG A 674 -3.58 -13.79 -27.91
N LEU A 675 -3.62 -12.45 -27.83
CA LEU A 675 -2.41 -11.62 -27.85
C LEU A 675 -1.49 -11.99 -26.67
N ALA A 676 -2.02 -12.08 -25.45
CA ALA A 676 -1.23 -12.42 -24.26
C ALA A 676 -0.60 -13.82 -24.35
N LEU A 677 -1.32 -14.81 -24.89
CA LEU A 677 -0.79 -16.16 -25.12
C LEU A 677 0.35 -16.14 -26.15
N ARG A 678 0.25 -15.35 -27.23
CA ARG A 678 1.34 -15.21 -28.21
C ARG A 678 2.60 -14.57 -27.61
N GLY A 679 2.45 -13.54 -26.78
CA GLY A 679 3.57 -12.94 -26.06
C GLY A 679 4.28 -13.96 -25.15
N THR A 680 3.50 -14.74 -24.40
CA THR A 680 4.02 -15.82 -23.53
C THR A 680 4.75 -16.89 -24.33
N TYR A 681 4.20 -17.27 -25.49
CA TYR A 681 4.84 -18.19 -26.43
C TYR A 681 6.19 -17.66 -26.94
N ALA A 682 6.27 -16.39 -27.36
CA ALA A 682 7.51 -15.78 -27.85
C ALA A 682 8.61 -15.80 -26.78
N VAL A 683 8.28 -15.46 -25.52
CA VAL A 683 9.20 -15.56 -24.38
C VAL A 683 9.70 -17.00 -24.20
N CYS A 684 8.77 -17.96 -24.15
CA CYS A 684 9.10 -19.37 -23.99
C CYS A 684 10.00 -19.90 -25.12
N ARG A 685 9.78 -19.44 -26.36
CA ARG A 685 10.60 -19.79 -27.53
C ARG A 685 12.00 -19.22 -27.41
N MET A 686 12.13 -17.91 -27.19
CA MET A 686 13.42 -17.23 -27.05
C MET A 686 14.29 -17.87 -25.97
N VAL A 687 13.76 -18.02 -24.76
CA VAL A 687 14.52 -18.56 -23.63
C VAL A 687 14.96 -19.99 -23.92
N LYS A 688 14.06 -20.89 -24.37
CA LYS A 688 14.43 -22.29 -24.64
C LYS A 688 15.45 -22.43 -25.77
N SER A 689 15.33 -21.62 -26.84
CA SER A 689 16.31 -21.59 -27.94
C SER A 689 17.68 -21.16 -27.43
N ARG A 690 17.73 -20.14 -26.57
CA ARG A 690 18.96 -19.63 -26.01
C ARG A 690 19.62 -20.54 -24.98
N LEU A 691 18.82 -21.26 -24.17
CA LEU A 691 19.32 -22.31 -23.27
C LEU A 691 19.93 -23.48 -24.05
N LEU A 692 19.30 -23.91 -25.14
CA LEU A 692 19.86 -24.96 -26.01
C LEU A 692 21.20 -24.53 -26.61
N TYR A 693 21.28 -23.29 -27.12
CA TYR A 693 22.55 -22.73 -27.57
C TYR A 693 23.59 -22.70 -26.46
N ALA A 694 23.23 -22.25 -25.25
CA ALA A 694 24.18 -22.16 -24.14
C ALA A 694 24.79 -23.52 -23.77
N ILE A 695 24.00 -24.60 -23.82
CA ILE A 695 24.49 -25.96 -23.50
C ILE A 695 25.33 -26.55 -24.64
N SER A 696 24.96 -26.32 -25.90
CA SER A 696 25.72 -26.85 -27.04
C SER A 696 25.77 -25.83 -28.19
N PRO A 697 26.66 -24.83 -28.08
CA PRO A 697 26.75 -23.74 -29.05
C PRO A 697 27.04 -24.21 -30.49
N THR A 698 27.84 -25.26 -30.66
CA THR A 698 28.20 -25.83 -31.97
C THR A 698 27.00 -26.47 -32.67
N ARG A 699 26.16 -27.20 -31.93
CA ARG A 699 24.98 -27.90 -32.47
C ARG A 699 23.81 -26.96 -32.74
N PHE A 700 23.65 -25.93 -31.92
CA PHE A 700 22.44 -25.11 -31.89
C PHE A 700 22.64 -23.65 -32.31
N GLN A 701 23.66 -23.36 -33.12
CA GLN A 701 23.91 -21.99 -33.62
C GLN A 701 22.68 -21.32 -34.27
N HIS A 702 21.92 -22.08 -35.04
CA HIS A 702 20.67 -21.61 -35.66
C HIS A 702 19.61 -21.17 -34.64
N LEU A 703 19.63 -21.72 -33.42
CA LEU A 703 18.69 -21.35 -32.35
C LEU A 703 19.05 -20.02 -31.68
N GLU A 704 20.33 -19.64 -31.62
CA GLU A 704 20.70 -18.29 -31.20
C GLU A 704 20.26 -17.26 -32.23
N VAL A 705 20.44 -17.54 -33.53
CA VAL A 705 19.92 -16.67 -34.60
C VAL A 705 18.40 -16.50 -34.47
N GLU A 706 17.66 -17.60 -34.27
CA GLU A 706 16.22 -17.55 -34.01
C GLU A 706 15.88 -16.69 -32.78
N ALA A 707 16.56 -16.91 -31.65
CA ALA A 707 16.30 -16.14 -30.43
C ALA A 707 16.54 -14.65 -30.63
N GLN A 708 17.61 -14.27 -31.33
CA GLN A 708 17.94 -12.90 -31.69
C GLN A 708 16.92 -12.28 -32.65
N ASP A 709 16.44 -13.03 -33.64
CA ASP A 709 15.42 -12.56 -34.58
C ASP A 709 14.09 -12.31 -33.88
N ILE A 710 13.62 -13.24 -33.05
CA ILE A 710 12.40 -13.07 -32.26
C ILE A 710 12.55 -11.86 -31.34
N ALA A 711 13.69 -11.73 -30.65
CA ALA A 711 13.94 -10.61 -29.73
C ALA A 711 13.92 -9.25 -30.43
N ARG A 712 14.57 -9.12 -31.60
CA ARG A 712 14.54 -7.88 -32.40
C ARG A 712 13.13 -7.52 -32.84
N ARG A 713 12.36 -8.52 -33.30
CA ARG A 713 10.96 -8.29 -33.71
C ARG A 713 10.08 -7.88 -32.53
N VAL A 714 10.25 -8.53 -31.37
CA VAL A 714 9.58 -8.14 -30.11
C VAL A 714 9.82 -6.66 -29.78
N LEU A 715 11.06 -6.20 -29.91
CA LEU A 715 11.43 -4.81 -29.59
C LEU A 715 10.91 -3.83 -30.65
N ASN A 716 11.06 -4.14 -31.94
CA ASN A 716 10.62 -3.28 -33.05
C ASN A 716 9.10 -3.04 -33.06
N LEU A 717 8.33 -4.01 -32.58
CA LEU A 717 6.88 -3.88 -32.48
C LEU A 717 6.46 -2.69 -31.61
N LYS A 718 7.28 -2.29 -30.63
CA LYS A 718 7.00 -1.10 -29.82
C LYS A 718 6.94 0.15 -30.69
N ASP A 719 7.93 0.31 -31.55
CA ASP A 719 8.13 1.47 -32.40
C ASP A 719 7.13 1.46 -33.56
N GLU A 720 6.91 0.29 -34.18
CA GLU A 720 5.87 0.09 -35.20
C GLU A 720 4.49 0.48 -34.66
N MET A 721 4.21 0.13 -33.40
CA MET A 721 2.92 0.40 -32.79
C MET A 721 2.76 1.83 -32.30
N ALA A 722 3.84 2.57 -32.04
CA ALA A 722 3.78 3.92 -31.47
C ALA A 722 2.87 4.89 -32.25
N THR A 723 2.68 4.64 -33.55
CA THR A 723 1.84 5.43 -34.46
C THR A 723 0.33 5.13 -34.36
N TYR A 724 -0.09 4.05 -33.67
CA TYR A 724 -1.50 3.64 -33.59
C TYR A 724 -2.27 4.26 -32.41
N LYS A 725 -3.57 4.50 -32.63
CA LYS A 725 -4.51 4.82 -31.55
C LYS A 725 -4.65 3.59 -30.64
N ASP A 726 -4.39 3.76 -29.34
CA ASP A 726 -4.33 2.69 -28.31
C ASP A 726 -3.12 1.74 -28.37
N SER A 727 -2.02 2.13 -29.03
CA SER A 727 -0.76 1.38 -29.11
C SER A 727 -0.24 0.88 -27.76
N ALA A 728 -0.28 1.73 -26.74
CA ALA A 728 0.14 1.41 -25.38
C ALA A 728 -0.64 0.23 -24.79
N LEU A 729 -1.94 0.11 -25.07
CA LEU A 729 -2.73 -1.01 -24.56
C LEU A 729 -2.30 -2.31 -25.23
N VAL A 730 -2.33 -2.37 -26.55
CA VAL A 730 -2.02 -3.60 -27.31
C VAL A 730 -0.57 -4.02 -27.03
N TRP A 731 0.36 -3.07 -26.92
CA TRP A 731 1.72 -3.29 -26.43
C TRP A 731 1.74 -3.89 -25.02
N ASN A 732 0.99 -3.31 -24.07
CA ASN A 732 0.85 -3.83 -22.70
C ASN A 732 0.21 -5.22 -22.64
N GLN A 733 -0.65 -5.58 -23.59
CA GLN A 733 -1.28 -6.91 -23.67
C GLN A 733 -0.35 -7.95 -24.31
N PHE A 734 0.45 -7.54 -25.30
CA PHE A 734 1.25 -8.41 -26.13
C PHE A 734 2.69 -8.61 -25.60
N MET A 735 3.41 -7.53 -25.26
CA MET A 735 4.88 -7.57 -25.15
C MET A 735 5.50 -7.10 -23.86
N ALA A 736 4.73 -6.52 -22.95
CA ALA A 736 5.26 -6.11 -21.66
C ALA A 736 6.07 -7.25 -20.99
N GLN A 737 5.63 -8.50 -21.14
CA GLN A 737 6.23 -9.70 -20.51
C GLN A 737 7.58 -10.13 -21.07
N GLY A 738 7.91 -9.77 -22.32
CA GLY A 738 9.07 -10.29 -23.03
C GLY A 738 10.10 -9.25 -23.45
N SER A 739 9.78 -7.95 -23.34
CA SER A 739 10.66 -6.87 -23.80
C SER A 739 11.99 -6.84 -23.05
N TRP A 740 12.02 -7.05 -21.73
CA TRP A 740 13.26 -7.09 -20.94
C TRP A 740 14.11 -8.33 -21.25
N ILE A 741 13.49 -9.50 -21.46
CA ILE A 741 14.21 -10.70 -21.91
C ILE A 741 14.76 -10.47 -23.32
N ALA A 742 13.96 -9.94 -24.24
CA ALA A 742 14.37 -9.63 -25.60
C ALA A 742 15.51 -8.60 -25.63
N LYS A 743 15.40 -7.53 -24.82
CA LYS A 743 16.46 -6.54 -24.61
C LYS A 743 17.73 -7.22 -24.12
N GLY A 744 17.64 -8.06 -23.09
CA GLY A 744 18.81 -8.80 -22.60
C GLY A 744 19.40 -9.78 -23.62
N ILE A 745 18.59 -10.33 -24.53
CA ILE A 745 19.06 -11.15 -25.64
C ILE A 745 19.85 -10.31 -26.64
N VAL A 746 19.28 -9.20 -27.08
CA VAL A 746 19.92 -8.29 -28.04
C VAL A 746 21.19 -7.67 -27.46
N GLU A 747 21.16 -7.19 -26.21
CA GLU A 747 22.30 -6.56 -25.54
C GLU A 747 23.50 -7.49 -25.34
N THR A 748 23.25 -8.79 -25.24
CA THR A 748 24.31 -9.78 -25.05
C THR A 748 24.67 -10.52 -26.34
N LYS A 749 24.20 -10.06 -27.50
CA LYS A 749 24.45 -10.70 -28.80
C LYS A 749 25.95 -10.84 -29.10
N ASP A 750 26.69 -9.76 -29.00
CA ASP A 750 28.08 -9.73 -29.47
C ASP A 750 28.98 -10.60 -28.58
N ILE A 751 28.83 -10.50 -27.26
CA ILE A 751 29.58 -11.33 -26.31
C ILE A 751 29.23 -12.83 -26.43
N TRP A 752 28.01 -13.16 -26.84
CA TRP A 752 27.59 -14.56 -27.10
C TRP A 752 28.12 -15.08 -28.44
N ALA A 753 28.41 -14.20 -29.40
CA ALA A 753 28.95 -14.56 -30.71
C ALA A 753 30.48 -14.75 -30.70
N GLU A 754 31.19 -14.01 -29.85
CA GLU A 754 32.63 -14.17 -29.65
C GLU A 754 32.95 -15.59 -29.17
N ARG A 755 33.90 -16.27 -29.82
CA ARG A 755 34.44 -17.56 -29.36
C ARG A 755 35.95 -17.51 -29.31
N GLN A 756 36.52 -18.13 -28.29
CA GLN A 756 37.93 -18.49 -28.30
C GLN A 756 38.14 -19.62 -29.32
N GLU A 757 39.16 -19.46 -30.18
CA GLU A 757 39.54 -20.50 -31.14
C GLU A 757 39.81 -21.83 -30.41
N GLY A 758 39.12 -22.90 -30.81
CA GLY A 758 39.27 -24.24 -30.24
C GLY A 758 38.32 -24.64 -29.10
N HIS A 759 37.41 -23.75 -28.64
CA HIS A 759 36.46 -24.10 -27.58
C HIS A 759 35.17 -24.76 -28.15
N GLU A 760 35.09 -26.10 -28.09
CA GLU A 760 33.93 -26.89 -28.56
C GLU A 760 32.87 -27.21 -27.46
N GLY A 761 33.14 -26.80 -26.21
CA GLY A 761 32.27 -27.06 -25.06
C GLY A 761 31.02 -26.17 -24.95
N MET A 762 30.40 -26.17 -23.76
CA MET A 762 29.30 -25.27 -23.42
C MET A 762 29.72 -23.80 -23.50
N LEU A 763 28.74 -22.89 -23.48
CA LEU A 763 28.97 -21.45 -23.39
C LEU A 763 29.78 -21.11 -22.13
N GLU A 764 30.75 -20.20 -22.28
CA GLU A 764 31.56 -19.73 -21.14
C GLU A 764 30.69 -19.15 -20.02
N GLU A 765 30.99 -19.55 -18.78
CA GLU A 765 30.24 -19.18 -17.58
C GLU A 765 29.93 -17.67 -17.50
N TRP A 766 30.96 -16.84 -17.68
CA TRP A 766 30.81 -15.39 -17.50
C TRP A 766 29.85 -14.76 -18.53
N LYS A 767 29.73 -15.31 -19.74
CA LYS A 767 28.76 -14.87 -20.77
C LYS A 767 27.34 -15.19 -20.35
N PHE A 768 27.14 -16.38 -19.78
CA PHE A 768 25.84 -16.79 -19.25
C PHE A 768 25.45 -15.97 -18.02
N VAL A 769 26.39 -15.75 -17.09
CA VAL A 769 26.21 -14.88 -15.91
C VAL A 769 25.83 -13.47 -16.34
N LYS A 770 26.51 -12.91 -17.35
CA LYS A 770 26.20 -11.57 -17.86
C LYS A 770 24.77 -11.48 -18.41
N TRP A 771 24.31 -12.46 -19.18
CA TRP A 771 22.92 -12.48 -19.64
C TRP A 771 21.93 -12.53 -18.48
N ASN A 772 22.17 -13.38 -17.49
CA ASN A 772 21.31 -13.48 -16.30
C ASN A 772 21.24 -12.15 -15.52
N GLN A 773 22.37 -11.46 -15.37
CA GLN A 773 22.42 -10.13 -14.76
C GLN A 773 21.56 -9.11 -15.53
N VAL A 774 21.67 -9.07 -16.85
CA VAL A 774 20.92 -8.13 -17.69
C VAL A 774 19.42 -8.37 -17.59
N ILE A 775 19.00 -9.63 -17.49
CA ILE A 775 17.59 -9.97 -17.33
C ILE A 775 17.15 -9.98 -15.85
N GLY A 776 17.98 -9.54 -14.90
CA GLY A 776 17.62 -9.48 -13.47
C GLY A 776 17.39 -10.83 -12.80
N ARG A 777 17.94 -11.91 -13.35
CA ARG A 777 17.84 -13.27 -12.80
C ARG A 777 19.02 -13.58 -11.87
N LYS A 778 18.72 -14.10 -10.68
CA LYS A 778 19.72 -14.58 -9.71
C LYS A 778 20.36 -15.87 -10.20
N MET A 779 21.61 -16.09 -9.78
CA MET A 779 22.37 -17.31 -10.10
C MET A 779 22.49 -18.29 -8.93
N SER A 780 22.16 -17.85 -7.70
CA SER A 780 22.25 -18.61 -6.45
C SER A 780 21.03 -18.39 -5.57
#